data_AF-A0A419ECD3-F1
#
_entry.id   AF-A0A419ECD3-F1
#
_cell.length_a   1.000
_cell.length_b   1.000
_cell.length_c   1.000
_cell.angle_alpha   90.00
_cell.angle_beta   90.00
_cell.angle_gamma   90.00
#
_symmetry.space_group_name_H-M   'P 1'
#
loop_
_entity.id
_entity.type
_entity.pdbx_description
1 polymer ?
#
loop_
_entity_poly.entity_id
_entity_poly.type
_entity_poly.pdbx_seq_one_letter_code
_entity_poly.pdbx_strand_id
1 'polypeptide(L)'
;MQPSLEKLRKFFRLEHGNKYANTAVIGGLASMLEYWEGEARADGVTEEVIQAVVSRLRSYEKLSPEGRAESLKGLWKRIGETYPEASQKPKGQTRSPSPARSEREKSQGAEAERQPPQRKPRPAPPSKFDSTAGAKHSQTPAALEAELTVLQGVGPKNAESLTRLGMRTLGDMLYNFPRRYEDYSLLKPIQSLMYGDVVTVLGTIQSTHSRPIRGGKQSIIEVILTDGTGSLRLSFFNQPWLMNRFKQGDMISVSGKIDQYLGRIVMNSPDWEFVEMENLHTNRIVPIYSLTERITQKWLRNQMKQVVAYWAPAVVDALPDTVKREARLVSLGEALTQVHFPDSQERLKLARERLAFDEIFYLQMGVLRQKRDWQSVEGRRFTVPDEWLGTRLGALPFTLTSAQQDSLDDIRRDLDSGRPMNRLLQGDVGSGKTVIAALGASMVVDSGAQAAIMAPTSILAEQHYRNFTSLLTGEKGFLQEGEIRLLVGSTTESEKEAIRQGLADGSIKIVIGTHAVIEPDVQFKDLQFVVIDEQHRFGVEQRAELRSKGTNPHLLVMTATPIPRSLALTVFGDLDISVMDVMPAGRQTIATHVLRPQERERAYTMIRAQVERGSQAFIVYPLIEESEKIDAPAAVDDFETLSKEVFPDLKLGLLHGRMKPSEKDEVMYKFRDREFDILVSTTVIEVGVDVPNSTLMLIEGADRFGLAQLHQLRGRVGRGSKQSTCLLIPTHEDAAENERLQAMATTNNGFELADLDLKLRGPGEFLGTRQAGFASSLKMASITDVALIEKAREQAQALFEKDPYLTQPEHNLLAETFERFWKRTTSDVS
;
A
#
# COMPACT_ATOMS: atom_id res chain seq x y z
N MET A 1 -13.08 -5.59 -35.45
CA MET A 1 -14.31 -5.09 -34.80
C MET A 1 -14.19 -3.58 -34.68
N GLN A 2 -15.23 -2.81 -34.97
CA GLN A 2 -15.19 -1.33 -34.91
C GLN A 2 -15.37 -0.87 -33.45
N PRO A 3 -14.34 -0.31 -32.78
CA PRO A 3 -14.37 0.03 -31.36
C PRO A 3 -15.49 1.00 -30.97
N SER A 4 -15.82 1.95 -31.85
CA SER A 4 -16.95 2.87 -31.72
C SER A 4 -18.31 2.16 -31.60
N LEU A 5 -18.53 1.06 -32.33
CA LEU A 5 -19.77 0.27 -32.21
C LEU A 5 -19.83 -0.54 -30.91
N GLU A 6 -18.69 -1.04 -30.43
CA GLU A 6 -18.61 -1.75 -29.14
C GLU A 6 -18.90 -0.82 -27.95
N LYS A 7 -18.35 0.39 -27.99
CA LYS A 7 -18.61 1.44 -27.00
C LYS A 7 -20.10 1.76 -26.92
N LEU A 8 -20.77 1.86 -28.07
CA LEU A 8 -22.20 2.11 -28.15
C LEU A 8 -23.05 0.92 -27.65
N ARG A 9 -22.64 -0.32 -27.93
CA ARG A 9 -23.25 -1.54 -27.37
C ARG A 9 -23.15 -1.62 -25.85
N LYS A 10 -22.03 -1.20 -25.26
CA LYS A 10 -21.85 -1.15 -23.79
C LYS A 10 -22.87 -0.20 -23.15
N PHE A 11 -23.05 1.00 -23.71
CA PHE A 11 -24.03 1.96 -23.21
C PHE A 11 -25.47 1.47 -23.34
N PHE A 12 -25.82 0.79 -24.43
CA PHE A 12 -27.16 0.22 -24.60
C PHE A 12 -27.46 -0.91 -23.61
N ARG A 13 -26.47 -1.74 -23.24
CA ARG A 13 -26.62 -2.76 -22.18
C ARG A 13 -26.79 -2.14 -20.80
N LEU A 14 -26.03 -1.09 -20.50
CA LEU A 14 -26.18 -0.32 -19.26
C LEU A 14 -27.57 0.31 -19.16
N GLU A 15 -28.05 0.88 -20.27
CA GLU A 15 -29.36 1.52 -20.32
C GLU A 15 -30.51 0.49 -20.19
N HIS A 16 -30.33 -0.71 -20.73
CA HIS A 16 -31.24 -1.85 -20.51
C HIS A 16 -31.28 -2.25 -19.02
N GLY A 17 -30.12 -2.34 -18.36
CA GLY A 17 -30.03 -2.62 -16.92
C GLY A 17 -30.71 -1.53 -16.06
N ASN A 18 -30.67 -0.28 -16.51
CA ASN A 18 -31.28 0.87 -15.85
C ASN A 18 -32.74 1.12 -16.25
N LYS A 19 -33.42 0.13 -16.85
CA LYS A 19 -34.83 0.24 -17.31
C LYS A 19 -35.11 1.45 -18.21
N TYR A 20 -34.14 1.84 -19.04
CA TYR A 20 -34.26 2.94 -20.00
C TYR A 20 -34.50 4.33 -19.37
N ALA A 21 -33.93 4.56 -18.18
CA ALA A 21 -34.01 5.82 -17.44
C ALA A 21 -33.26 7.01 -18.08
N ASN A 22 -32.51 6.81 -19.15
CA ASN A 22 -31.57 7.73 -19.81
C ASN A 22 -30.43 8.18 -18.88
N THR A 23 -29.80 7.22 -18.19
CA THR A 23 -28.78 7.48 -17.15
C THR A 23 -27.45 6.74 -17.38
N ALA A 24 -27.34 5.95 -18.45
CA ALA A 24 -26.09 5.23 -18.78
C ALA A 24 -24.91 6.16 -19.10
N VAL A 25 -25.18 7.43 -19.41
CA VAL A 25 -24.18 8.50 -19.62
C VAL A 25 -24.62 9.73 -18.83
N ILE A 26 -23.68 10.42 -18.20
CA ILE A 26 -23.93 11.69 -17.49
C ILE A 26 -24.43 12.72 -18.51
N GLY A 27 -25.68 13.18 -18.37
CA GLY A 27 -26.34 14.03 -19.37
C GLY A 27 -27.16 13.29 -20.43
N GLY A 28 -27.33 11.96 -20.29
CA GLY A 28 -28.14 11.12 -21.17
C GLY A 28 -27.42 10.67 -22.44
N LEU A 29 -27.98 9.67 -23.15
CA LEU A 29 -27.37 9.10 -24.36
C LEU A 29 -27.22 10.09 -25.53
N ALA A 30 -27.89 11.24 -25.49
CA ALA A 30 -27.67 12.30 -26.48
C ALA A 30 -26.31 13.00 -26.30
N SER A 31 -25.81 13.11 -25.06
CA SER A 31 -24.55 13.80 -24.75
C SER A 31 -23.31 13.08 -25.30
N MET A 32 -23.37 11.75 -25.49
CA MET A 32 -22.25 11.00 -26.06
C MET A 32 -22.08 11.21 -27.57
N LEU A 33 -23.09 11.73 -28.28
CA LEU A 33 -23.01 11.95 -29.73
C LEU A 33 -21.94 12.96 -30.12
N GLU A 34 -21.64 13.94 -29.26
CA GLU A 34 -20.63 14.98 -29.52
C GLU A 34 -19.22 14.39 -29.75
N TYR A 35 -18.91 13.28 -29.10
CA TYR A 35 -17.61 12.60 -29.20
C TYR A 35 -17.68 11.35 -30.08
N TRP A 36 -18.80 10.64 -30.06
CA TRP A 36 -18.97 9.37 -30.76
C TRP A 36 -19.03 9.52 -32.29
N GLU A 37 -19.62 10.60 -32.82
CA GLU A 37 -19.69 10.82 -34.28
C GLU A 37 -18.28 10.95 -34.91
N GLY A 38 -17.34 11.58 -34.20
CA GLY A 38 -15.95 11.71 -34.65
C GLY A 38 -15.20 10.38 -34.63
N GLU A 39 -15.36 9.61 -33.56
CA GLU A 39 -14.78 8.26 -33.43
C GLU A 39 -15.36 7.29 -34.48
N ALA A 40 -16.67 7.32 -34.73
CA ALA A 40 -17.33 6.44 -35.69
C ALA A 40 -16.89 6.68 -37.15
N ARG A 41 -16.64 7.94 -37.53
CA ARG A 41 -16.09 8.26 -38.86
C ARG A 41 -14.63 7.84 -38.99
N ALA A 42 -13.84 7.97 -37.93
CA ALA A 42 -12.45 7.50 -37.90
C ALA A 42 -12.35 5.96 -37.98
N ASP A 43 -13.32 5.25 -37.41
CA ASP A 43 -13.41 3.78 -37.40
C ASP A 43 -14.05 3.18 -38.68
N GLY A 44 -14.40 4.02 -39.66
CA GLY A 44 -14.96 3.57 -40.95
C GLY A 44 -16.40 3.06 -40.88
N VAL A 45 -17.22 3.53 -39.94
CA VAL A 45 -18.67 3.23 -39.89
C VAL A 45 -19.37 3.94 -41.04
N THR A 46 -20.34 3.29 -41.70
CA THR A 46 -21.07 3.89 -42.82
C THR A 46 -21.90 5.10 -42.37
N GLU A 47 -21.94 6.14 -43.20
CA GLU A 47 -22.62 7.39 -42.85
C GLU A 47 -24.13 7.18 -42.62
N GLU A 48 -24.73 6.17 -43.26
CA GLU A 48 -26.12 5.74 -43.02
C GLU A 48 -26.36 5.26 -41.58
N VAL A 49 -25.40 4.50 -41.01
CA VAL A 49 -25.48 4.00 -39.63
C VAL A 49 -25.25 5.14 -38.64
N ILE A 50 -24.30 6.03 -38.93
CA ILE A 50 -24.04 7.22 -38.10
C ILE A 50 -25.30 8.09 -38.02
N GLN A 51 -25.92 8.43 -39.16
CA GLN A 51 -27.15 9.24 -39.18
C GLN A 51 -28.33 8.55 -38.48
N ALA A 52 -28.46 7.23 -38.60
CA ALA A 52 -29.49 6.46 -37.89
C ALA A 52 -29.30 6.53 -36.37
N VAL A 53 -28.07 6.42 -35.87
CA VAL A 53 -27.75 6.51 -34.43
C VAL A 53 -28.00 7.94 -33.91
N VAL A 54 -27.50 8.94 -34.62
CA VAL A 54 -27.63 10.35 -34.24
C VAL A 54 -29.09 10.80 -34.15
N SER A 55 -29.89 10.48 -35.16
CA SER A 55 -31.31 10.86 -35.20
C SER A 55 -32.15 10.23 -34.08
N ARG A 56 -31.87 8.96 -33.75
CA ARG A 56 -32.58 8.21 -32.71
C ARG A 56 -32.13 8.57 -31.30
N LEU A 57 -30.84 8.82 -31.08
CA LEU A 57 -30.32 9.19 -29.77
C LEU A 57 -30.60 10.66 -29.40
N ARG A 58 -30.70 11.58 -30.36
CA ARG A 58 -31.14 12.96 -30.10
C ARG A 58 -32.60 13.06 -29.65
N SER A 59 -33.46 12.17 -30.12
CA SER A 59 -34.88 12.11 -29.73
C SER A 59 -35.11 11.25 -28.49
N TYR A 60 -34.08 10.56 -27.99
CA TYR A 60 -34.18 9.56 -26.93
C TYR A 60 -34.69 10.10 -25.60
N GLU A 61 -34.25 11.28 -25.20
CA GLU A 61 -34.66 11.93 -23.96
C GLU A 61 -36.17 12.22 -23.94
N LYS A 62 -36.77 12.49 -25.10
CA LYS A 62 -38.19 12.84 -25.25
C LYS A 62 -39.13 11.64 -25.31
N LEU A 63 -38.60 10.41 -25.37
CA LEU A 63 -39.39 9.18 -25.46
C LEU A 63 -39.75 8.65 -24.06
N SER A 64 -40.91 7.98 -23.95
CA SER A 64 -41.26 7.19 -22.77
C SER A 64 -40.28 6.02 -22.59
N PRO A 65 -40.15 5.43 -21.38
CA PRO A 65 -39.29 4.26 -21.16
C PRO A 65 -39.56 3.09 -22.12
N GLU A 66 -40.83 2.88 -22.49
CA GLU A 66 -41.25 1.88 -23.48
C GLU A 66 -40.79 2.26 -24.90
N GLY A 67 -40.97 3.53 -25.30
CA GLY A 67 -40.47 4.04 -26.58
C GLY A 67 -38.94 4.08 -26.68
N ARG A 68 -38.25 4.28 -25.56
CA ARG A 68 -36.79 4.20 -25.44
C ARG A 68 -36.30 2.76 -25.63
N ALA A 69 -36.99 1.78 -25.04
CA ALA A 69 -36.70 0.36 -25.23
C ALA A 69 -36.80 -0.05 -26.70
N GLU A 70 -37.89 0.37 -27.38
CA GLU A 70 -38.12 0.09 -28.79
C GLU A 70 -37.08 0.79 -29.68
N SER A 71 -36.73 2.04 -29.36
CA SER A 71 -35.70 2.81 -30.08
C SER A 71 -34.33 2.13 -30.00
N LEU A 72 -33.89 1.69 -28.79
CA LEU A 72 -32.62 0.99 -28.64
C LEU A 72 -32.63 -0.39 -29.31
N LYS A 73 -33.74 -1.13 -29.24
CA LYS A 73 -33.89 -2.42 -29.91
C LYS A 73 -33.78 -2.27 -31.44
N GLY A 74 -34.37 -1.22 -32.00
CA GLY A 74 -34.26 -0.88 -33.42
C GLY A 74 -32.84 -0.48 -33.85
N LEU A 75 -32.13 0.31 -33.03
CA LEU A 75 -30.72 0.66 -33.29
C LEU A 75 -29.80 -0.55 -33.17
N TRP A 76 -30.00 -1.39 -32.17
CA TRP A 76 -29.22 -2.61 -31.96
C TRP A 76 -29.32 -3.56 -33.17
N LYS A 77 -30.53 -3.73 -33.73
CA LYS A 77 -30.75 -4.55 -34.93
C LYS A 77 -30.04 -4.00 -36.17
N ARG A 78 -29.89 -2.68 -36.29
CA ARG A 78 -29.17 -2.01 -37.39
C ARG A 78 -27.65 -2.07 -37.25
N ILE A 79 -27.13 -2.25 -36.03
CA ILE A 79 -25.69 -2.31 -35.70
C ILE A 79 -25.15 -3.76 -35.74
N GLY A 80 -26.00 -4.74 -36.07
CA GLY A 80 -25.64 -6.14 -36.34
C GLY A 80 -25.54 -7.01 -35.07
N GLU A 81 -26.33 -8.08 -35.05
CA GLU A 81 -26.43 -9.19 -34.06
C GLU A 81 -27.42 -9.05 -32.88
N THR A 82 -27.98 -10.22 -32.53
CA THR A 82 -29.23 -10.49 -31.78
C THR A 82 -29.26 -9.96 -30.35
N TYR A 83 -30.43 -9.47 -29.94
CA TYR A 83 -30.72 -8.91 -28.62
C TYR A 83 -30.75 -10.02 -27.56
N PRO A 84 -30.07 -9.92 -26.41
CA PRO A 84 -30.15 -10.95 -25.37
C PRO A 84 -31.50 -10.84 -24.64
N GLU A 85 -32.34 -11.89 -24.75
CA GLU A 85 -33.52 -12.07 -23.90
C GLU A 85 -33.10 -12.56 -22.50
N ALA A 86 -33.74 -11.98 -21.48
CA ALA A 86 -33.36 -12.12 -20.08
C ALA A 86 -33.62 -13.52 -19.50
N SER A 87 -32.62 -14.11 -18.86
CA SER A 87 -32.79 -15.21 -17.91
C SER A 87 -33.29 -14.65 -16.57
N GLN A 88 -34.48 -15.09 -16.15
CA GLN A 88 -35.10 -14.75 -14.86
C GLN A 88 -34.33 -15.38 -13.69
N LYS A 89 -34.19 -14.62 -12.59
CA LYS A 89 -33.94 -15.16 -11.24
C LYS A 89 -34.94 -14.57 -10.22
N PRO A 90 -35.23 -15.28 -9.12
CA PRO A 90 -36.54 -15.26 -8.47
C PRO A 90 -36.73 -14.13 -7.44
N LYS A 91 -38.01 -13.80 -7.25
CA LYS A 91 -38.57 -12.80 -6.34
C LYS A 91 -38.23 -13.07 -4.87
N GLY A 92 -37.87 -12.00 -4.14
CA GLY A 92 -37.78 -11.98 -2.69
C GLY A 92 -38.15 -10.62 -2.11
N GLN A 93 -39.44 -10.49 -1.76
CA GLN A 93 -40.07 -9.61 -0.77
C GLN A 93 -40.24 -8.10 -1.04
N THR A 94 -41.42 -7.66 -0.60
CA THR A 94 -42.24 -6.52 -1.05
C THR A 94 -42.53 -5.59 0.14
N ARG A 95 -43.03 -4.38 -0.17
CA ARG A 95 -43.84 -3.41 0.64
C ARG A 95 -43.05 -2.30 1.35
N SER A 96 -43.37 -0.99 1.27
CA SER A 96 -44.47 -0.18 0.68
C SER A 96 -44.04 1.30 0.64
N PRO A 97 -44.64 2.19 -0.20
CA PRO A 97 -44.54 3.64 -0.01
C PRO A 97 -45.88 4.34 0.32
N SER A 98 -45.75 5.58 0.82
CA SER A 98 -46.72 6.70 0.87
C SER A 98 -47.69 6.76 2.08
N PRO A 99 -48.18 7.96 2.51
CA PRO A 99 -48.50 9.11 1.64
C PRO A 99 -48.27 10.56 2.16
N ALA A 100 -48.46 11.47 1.21
CA ALA A 100 -48.56 12.92 1.30
C ALA A 100 -49.83 13.45 2.03
N ARG A 101 -49.77 14.74 2.40
CA ARG A 101 -50.87 15.70 2.63
C ARG A 101 -50.22 17.09 2.71
N SER A 102 -50.77 18.22 2.30
CA SER A 102 -51.95 18.63 1.52
C SER A 102 -51.88 20.17 1.45
N GLU A 103 -52.28 20.75 0.33
CA GLU A 103 -52.40 22.19 0.08
C GLU A 103 -53.47 22.87 0.97
N ARG A 104 -53.33 24.19 1.17
CA ARG A 104 -54.47 25.13 1.29
C ARG A 104 -54.08 26.58 0.97
N GLU A 105 -54.53 27.00 -0.21
CA GLU A 105 -55.32 28.19 -0.56
C GLU A 105 -54.90 29.64 -0.24
N LYS A 106 -55.27 30.47 -1.23
CA LYS A 106 -55.01 31.89 -1.47
C LYS A 106 -55.97 32.81 -0.73
N SER A 107 -55.55 34.05 -0.52
CA SER A 107 -56.43 35.22 -0.60
C SER A 107 -55.70 36.43 -1.19
N GLN A 108 -56.41 37.17 -2.03
CA GLN A 108 -55.99 38.33 -2.81
C GLN A 108 -56.35 39.64 -2.10
N GLY A 109 -55.62 40.71 -2.42
CA GLY A 109 -56.22 42.02 -2.69
C GLY A 109 -55.76 43.20 -1.81
N ALA A 110 -54.97 44.10 -2.38
CA ALA A 110 -55.33 45.51 -2.66
C ALA A 110 -54.12 46.46 -2.66
N GLU A 111 -54.00 47.25 -3.74
CA GLU A 111 -53.04 48.33 -3.97
C GLU A 111 -53.37 49.60 -3.16
N ALA A 112 -52.34 50.35 -2.76
CA ALA A 112 -52.38 51.80 -2.65
C ALA A 112 -50.95 52.40 -2.69
N GLU A 113 -50.70 53.28 -3.66
CA GLU A 113 -49.51 54.12 -3.76
C GLU A 113 -49.49 55.23 -2.69
N ARG A 114 -48.29 55.56 -2.14
CA ARG A 114 -47.80 56.93 -1.91
C ARG A 114 -46.34 56.93 -1.40
N GLN A 115 -45.59 57.92 -1.88
CA GLN A 115 -44.15 58.15 -1.83
C GLN A 115 -43.59 58.66 -0.46
N PRO A 116 -42.25 58.81 -0.29
CA PRO A 116 -41.50 58.47 0.93
C PRO A 116 -41.23 59.64 1.87
N PRO A 117 -40.68 59.36 3.08
CA PRO A 117 -39.53 60.16 3.51
C PRO A 117 -38.42 59.41 4.28
N GLN A 118 -37.20 59.76 3.88
CA GLN A 118 -36.02 60.12 4.70
C GLN A 118 -35.34 59.11 5.66
N ARG A 119 -34.03 58.98 5.38
CA ARG A 119 -32.98 58.32 6.16
C ARG A 119 -32.77 58.94 7.54
N LYS A 120 -32.51 58.08 8.53
CA LYS A 120 -31.72 58.40 9.74
C LYS A 120 -30.63 57.33 9.95
N PRO A 121 -29.50 57.68 10.60
CA PRO A 121 -28.22 56.96 10.49
C PRO A 121 -28.17 55.73 11.40
N ARG A 122 -27.49 54.66 10.95
CA ARG A 122 -27.14 53.52 11.80
C ARG A 122 -25.90 53.86 12.67
N PRO A 123 -25.91 53.54 13.98
CA PRO A 123 -24.76 53.71 14.85
C PRO A 123 -23.69 52.64 14.58
N ALA A 124 -22.42 53.03 14.74
CA ALA A 124 -21.25 52.16 14.66
C ALA A 124 -21.23 51.13 15.80
N PRO A 125 -20.78 49.87 15.58
CA PRO A 125 -20.55 48.94 16.67
C PRO A 125 -19.23 49.26 17.40
N PRO A 126 -19.20 49.13 18.74
CA PRO A 126 -18.04 49.50 19.56
C PRO A 126 -16.93 48.45 19.53
N SER A 127 -15.69 48.93 19.55
CA SER A 127 -14.49 48.16 19.90
C SER A 127 -14.43 47.89 21.40
N LYS A 128 -14.08 46.66 21.79
CA LYS A 128 -13.43 46.19 23.05
C LYS A 128 -13.43 44.66 22.99
N PHE A 129 -12.30 43.96 22.86
CA PHE A 129 -11.35 43.62 23.94
C PHE A 129 -12.03 43.47 25.29
N ASP A 130 -12.46 42.24 25.59
CA ASP A 130 -12.52 41.72 26.96
C ASP A 130 -12.12 40.24 26.94
N SER A 131 -11.00 39.96 27.62
CA SER A 131 -10.50 38.63 27.95
C SER A 131 -11.32 38.07 29.09
N THR A 132 -12.08 36.99 28.86
CA THR A 132 -12.67 36.21 29.94
C THR A 132 -11.66 35.20 30.48
N ALA A 133 -11.13 35.52 31.66
CA ALA A 133 -10.39 34.60 32.50
C ALA A 133 -11.32 33.50 33.03
N GLY A 134 -10.95 32.23 32.83
CA GLY A 134 -11.59 31.10 33.50
C GLY A 134 -11.81 29.87 32.63
N ALA A 135 -10.74 29.17 32.24
CA ALA A 135 -10.84 27.76 31.84
C ALA A 135 -9.70 26.99 32.52
N LYS A 136 -10.07 26.16 33.49
CA LYS A 136 -9.20 25.21 34.17
C LYS A 136 -8.88 24.06 33.21
N HIS A 137 -7.61 23.67 33.21
CA HIS A 137 -6.97 22.43 32.74
C HIS A 137 -7.84 21.38 32.00
N SER A 138 -7.32 20.96 30.84
CA SER A 138 -7.96 20.18 29.75
C SER A 138 -8.73 21.06 28.77
N GLN A 139 -8.10 21.30 27.61
CA GLN A 139 -8.77 21.31 26.31
C GLN A 139 -7.78 21.68 25.20
N THR A 140 -7.48 20.73 24.32
CA THR A 140 -7.39 21.08 22.89
C THR A 140 -8.64 21.93 22.59
N PRO A 141 -8.53 23.14 22.04
CA PRO A 141 -9.69 24.03 21.95
C PRO A 141 -10.83 23.29 21.23
N ALA A 142 -12.02 23.18 21.84
CA ALA A 142 -13.22 22.62 21.19
C ALA A 142 -13.48 23.28 19.81
N ALA A 143 -12.92 24.47 19.60
CA ALA A 143 -12.88 25.19 18.35
C ALA A 143 -12.10 24.50 17.20
N LEU A 144 -11.14 23.60 17.46
CA LEU A 144 -10.47 22.85 16.38
C LEU A 144 -11.40 21.80 15.75
N GLU A 145 -12.43 21.36 16.47
CA GLU A 145 -13.48 20.47 15.95
C GLU A 145 -14.61 21.23 15.24
N ALA A 146 -14.54 22.57 15.21
CA ALA A 146 -15.54 23.39 14.55
C ALA A 146 -15.58 23.14 13.03
N GLU A 147 -16.78 23.23 12.46
CA GLU A 147 -17.01 23.13 11.02
C GLU A 147 -16.28 24.24 10.25
N LEU A 148 -15.87 23.93 9.02
CA LEU A 148 -15.14 24.87 8.15
C LEU A 148 -15.95 26.11 7.75
N THR A 149 -17.27 26.06 7.89
CA THR A 149 -18.18 27.18 7.59
C THR A 149 -17.97 28.39 8.49
N VAL A 150 -17.26 28.24 9.61
CA VAL A 150 -16.87 29.33 10.51
C VAL A 150 -15.79 30.24 9.87
N LEU A 151 -15.03 29.74 8.89
CA LEU A 151 -14.00 30.53 8.21
C LEU A 151 -14.60 31.52 7.23
N GLN A 152 -14.15 32.77 7.33
CA GLN A 152 -14.54 33.81 6.38
C GLN A 152 -14.00 33.50 4.98
N GLY A 153 -14.91 33.21 4.05
CA GLY A 153 -14.60 32.82 2.68
C GLY A 153 -14.92 31.35 2.34
N VAL A 154 -15.24 30.53 3.35
CA VAL A 154 -15.68 29.14 3.15
C VAL A 154 -17.21 29.07 3.25
N GLY A 155 -17.88 29.25 2.10
CA GLY A 155 -19.32 28.97 2.00
C GLY A 155 -19.64 27.47 1.98
N PRO A 156 -20.92 27.07 2.08
CA PRO A 156 -21.33 25.66 2.18
C PRO A 156 -20.86 24.79 1.01
N LYS A 157 -20.82 25.35 -0.21
CA LYS A 157 -20.30 24.65 -1.41
C LYS A 157 -18.78 24.42 -1.37
N ASN A 158 -18.03 25.36 -0.80
CA ASN A 158 -16.58 25.21 -0.64
C ASN A 158 -16.28 24.26 0.53
N ALA A 159 -17.08 24.28 1.60
CA ALA A 159 -16.99 23.31 2.68
C ALA A 159 -17.23 21.87 2.16
N GLU A 160 -18.24 21.65 1.31
CA GLU A 160 -18.46 20.33 0.68
C GLU A 160 -17.24 19.89 -0.17
N SER A 161 -16.63 20.83 -0.88
CA SER A 161 -15.43 20.56 -1.69
C SER A 161 -14.21 20.25 -0.83
N LEU A 162 -14.03 20.93 0.31
CA LEU A 162 -12.98 20.64 1.30
C LEU A 162 -13.21 19.28 2.00
N THR A 163 -14.46 18.91 2.26
CA THR A 163 -14.80 17.58 2.80
C THR A 163 -14.38 16.46 1.87
N ARG A 164 -14.44 16.66 0.54
CA ARG A 164 -13.91 15.69 -0.45
C ARG A 164 -12.39 15.56 -0.41
N LEU A 165 -11.69 16.59 0.06
CA LEU A 165 -10.24 16.56 0.34
C LEU A 165 -9.93 15.97 1.73
N GLY A 166 -10.92 15.45 2.46
CA GLY A 166 -10.74 14.91 3.81
C GLY A 166 -10.69 15.96 4.91
N MET A 167 -11.00 17.23 4.61
CA MET A 167 -11.01 18.32 5.60
C MET A 167 -12.45 18.62 6.03
N ARG A 168 -12.82 18.30 7.28
CA ARG A 168 -14.15 18.58 7.84
C ARG A 168 -14.11 19.63 8.95
N THR A 169 -12.99 19.71 9.64
CA THR A 169 -12.79 20.58 10.81
C THR A 169 -11.58 21.49 10.63
N LEU A 170 -11.47 22.54 11.45
CA LEU A 170 -10.29 23.41 11.46
C LEU A 170 -9.01 22.63 11.79
N GLY A 171 -9.11 21.61 12.66
CA GLY A 171 -8.04 20.66 12.92
C GLY A 171 -7.63 19.89 11.67
N ASP A 172 -8.58 19.38 10.89
CA ASP A 172 -8.24 18.66 9.66
C ASP A 172 -7.53 19.56 8.64
N MET A 173 -7.89 20.85 8.56
CA MET A 173 -7.16 21.81 7.73
C MET A 173 -5.72 22.04 8.23
N LEU A 174 -5.54 22.17 9.54
CA LEU A 174 -4.23 22.38 10.16
C LEU A 174 -3.29 21.17 10.00
N TYR A 175 -3.84 19.95 9.93
CA TYR A 175 -3.08 18.72 9.69
C TYR A 175 -3.17 18.24 8.23
N ASN A 176 -3.63 19.09 7.30
CA ASN A 176 -3.61 18.81 5.86
C ASN A 176 -2.36 19.44 5.24
N PHE A 177 -1.28 18.66 5.23
CA PHE A 177 0.03 19.16 4.86
C PHE A 177 0.23 19.32 3.34
N PRO A 178 1.17 20.19 2.90
CA PRO A 178 1.54 20.31 1.50
C PRO A 178 2.18 19.01 0.95
N ARG A 179 1.84 18.63 -0.29
CA ARG A 179 2.46 17.48 -1.00
C ARG A 179 3.88 17.77 -1.44
N ARG A 180 4.14 19.01 -1.86
CA ARG A 180 5.44 19.48 -2.31
C ARG A 180 5.58 20.97 -2.03
N TYR A 181 6.79 21.46 -2.15
CA TYR A 181 7.14 22.86 -2.03
C TYR A 181 7.80 23.30 -3.31
N GLU A 182 7.40 24.46 -3.83
CA GLU A 182 8.12 25.11 -4.91
C GLU A 182 8.95 26.24 -4.32
N ASP A 183 10.26 26.18 -4.56
CA ASP A 183 11.16 27.20 -4.05
C ASP A 183 11.21 28.37 -5.04
N TYR A 184 10.48 29.43 -4.66
CA TYR A 184 10.44 30.71 -5.35
C TYR A 184 11.25 31.78 -4.60
N SER A 185 12.12 31.38 -3.67
CA SER A 185 13.00 32.29 -2.91
C SER A 185 14.22 32.75 -3.70
N LEU A 186 14.61 32.00 -4.74
CA LEU A 186 15.73 32.33 -5.61
C LEU A 186 15.32 33.40 -6.61
N LEU A 187 15.47 34.67 -6.21
CA LEU A 187 15.39 35.80 -7.11
C LEU A 187 16.63 35.85 -8.00
N LYS A 188 16.44 35.65 -9.30
CA LYS A 188 17.48 35.88 -10.31
C LYS A 188 17.13 37.11 -11.15
N PRO A 189 18.09 38.04 -11.40
CA PRO A 189 17.87 39.09 -12.39
C PRO A 189 17.66 38.46 -13.78
N ILE A 190 16.83 39.09 -14.61
CA ILE A 190 16.43 38.58 -15.93
C ILE A 190 17.64 38.25 -16.80
N GLN A 191 18.72 39.03 -16.68
CA GLN A 191 19.96 38.81 -17.42
C GLN A 191 20.66 37.48 -17.08
N SER A 192 20.44 36.92 -15.90
CA SER A 192 21.09 35.70 -15.41
C SER A 192 20.25 34.42 -15.61
N LEU A 193 19.10 34.53 -16.27
CA LEU A 193 18.20 33.43 -16.51
C LEU A 193 18.75 32.49 -17.60
N MET A 194 18.80 31.19 -17.29
CA MET A 194 19.20 30.16 -18.25
C MET A 194 18.00 29.30 -18.68
N TYR A 195 18.08 28.73 -19.89
CA TYR A 195 17.09 27.77 -20.37
C TYR A 195 16.96 26.60 -19.39
N GLY A 196 15.72 26.27 -19.02
CA GLY A 196 15.41 25.17 -18.10
C GLY A 196 15.31 25.58 -16.63
N ASP A 197 15.74 26.79 -16.25
CA ASP A 197 15.60 27.31 -14.88
C ASP A 197 14.11 27.37 -14.46
N VAL A 198 13.81 26.98 -13.22
CA VAL A 198 12.51 27.24 -12.58
C VAL A 198 12.75 28.25 -11.47
N VAL A 199 12.34 29.50 -11.70
CA VAL A 199 12.72 30.63 -10.85
C VAL A 199 11.61 31.67 -10.77
N THR A 200 11.75 32.58 -9.80
CA THR A 200 10.90 33.75 -9.67
C THR A 200 11.63 35.00 -10.10
N VAL A 201 10.96 35.81 -10.91
CA VAL A 201 11.44 37.07 -11.43
C VAL A 201 10.52 38.18 -10.96
N LEU A 202 11.09 39.22 -10.36
CA LEU A 202 10.38 40.46 -10.06
C LEU A 202 10.66 41.46 -11.18
N GLY A 203 9.61 42.02 -11.76
CA GLY A 203 9.78 43.01 -12.81
C GLY A 203 8.56 43.90 -12.99
N THR A 204 8.75 44.95 -13.79
CA THR A 204 7.72 45.90 -14.19
C THR A 204 7.21 45.55 -15.58
N ILE A 205 5.89 45.57 -15.75
CA ILE A 205 5.24 45.31 -17.04
C ILE A 205 5.58 46.44 -18.00
N GLN A 206 6.29 46.11 -19.08
CA GLN A 206 6.71 47.03 -20.12
C GLN A 206 5.63 47.18 -21.20
N SER A 207 5.03 46.07 -21.63
CA SER A 207 3.92 46.08 -22.59
C SER A 207 3.11 44.79 -22.52
N THR A 208 1.85 44.86 -22.98
CA THR A 208 0.95 43.71 -23.14
C THR A 208 0.40 43.68 -24.57
N HIS A 209 0.43 42.51 -25.20
CA HIS A 209 -0.03 42.28 -26.57
C HIS A 209 -0.96 41.08 -26.61
N SER A 210 -1.96 41.10 -27.47
CA SER A 210 -2.78 39.92 -27.76
C SER A 210 -2.59 39.51 -29.22
N ARG A 211 -2.33 38.23 -29.47
CA ARG A 211 -2.30 37.67 -30.82
C ARG A 211 -3.26 36.48 -30.94
N PRO A 212 -4.07 36.40 -32.01
CA PRO A 212 -4.84 35.21 -32.31
C PRO A 212 -3.94 34.08 -32.82
N ILE A 213 -4.22 32.84 -32.42
CA ILE A 213 -3.57 31.63 -32.97
C ILE A 213 -4.21 31.31 -34.33
N ARG A 214 -3.40 30.82 -35.29
CA ARG A 214 -3.87 30.30 -36.59
C ARG A 214 -5.02 29.31 -36.36
N GLY A 215 -6.24 29.66 -36.81
CA GLY A 215 -7.47 28.89 -36.55
C GLY A 215 -8.55 29.64 -35.74
N GLY A 216 -8.27 30.85 -35.26
CA GLY A 216 -9.28 31.87 -34.89
C GLY A 216 -10.03 31.67 -33.57
N LYS A 217 -9.98 30.48 -32.93
CA LYS A 217 -10.69 30.20 -31.68
C LYS A 217 -9.86 30.37 -30.39
N GLN A 218 -8.55 30.53 -30.50
CA GLN A 218 -7.65 30.65 -29.33
C GLN A 218 -6.81 31.92 -29.43
N SER A 219 -6.60 32.60 -28.30
CA SER A 219 -5.79 33.82 -28.18
C SER A 219 -4.58 33.57 -27.29
N ILE A 220 -3.46 34.23 -27.59
CA ILE A 220 -2.28 34.28 -26.72
C ILE A 220 -2.10 35.73 -26.30
N ILE A 221 -1.89 35.94 -25.00
CA ILE A 221 -1.47 37.23 -24.47
C ILE A 221 -0.01 37.16 -24.15
N GLU A 222 0.75 38.08 -24.71
CA GLU A 222 2.17 38.23 -24.47
C GLU A 222 2.40 39.46 -23.59
N VAL A 223 3.05 39.27 -22.45
CA VAL A 223 3.43 40.33 -21.53
C VAL A 223 4.94 40.44 -21.53
N ILE A 224 5.48 41.62 -21.78
CA ILE A 224 6.91 41.88 -21.68
C ILE A 224 7.19 42.42 -20.28
N LEU A 225 7.97 41.68 -19.52
CA LEU A 225 8.41 42.03 -18.18
C LEU A 225 9.86 42.52 -18.24
N THR A 226 10.20 43.59 -17.53
CA THR A 226 11.58 44.06 -17.37
C THR A 226 11.92 44.32 -15.91
N ASP A 227 13.12 43.99 -15.49
CA ASP A 227 13.67 44.30 -14.16
C ASP A 227 14.76 45.40 -14.23
N GLY A 228 14.94 46.02 -15.39
CA GLY A 228 16.03 46.95 -15.68
C GLY A 228 17.33 46.30 -16.14
N THR A 229 17.51 44.99 -15.94
CA THR A 229 18.70 44.23 -16.41
C THR A 229 18.44 43.48 -17.71
N GLY A 230 17.18 43.10 -17.97
CA GLY A 230 16.77 42.44 -19.21
C GLY A 230 15.26 42.51 -19.46
N SER A 231 14.82 41.77 -20.47
CA SER A 231 13.39 41.61 -20.80
C SER A 231 13.02 40.12 -20.90
N LEU A 232 11.94 39.74 -20.21
CA LEU A 232 11.37 38.39 -20.23
C LEU A 232 9.98 38.46 -20.85
N ARG A 233 9.69 37.57 -21.81
CA ARG A 233 8.35 37.47 -22.41
C ARG A 233 7.54 36.40 -21.69
N LEU A 234 6.37 36.76 -21.20
CA LEU A 234 5.41 35.85 -20.60
C LEU A 234 4.30 35.57 -21.61
N SER A 235 3.94 34.31 -21.82
CA SER A 235 2.90 33.91 -22.79
C SER A 235 1.75 33.22 -22.08
N PHE A 236 0.54 33.80 -22.13
CA PHE A 236 -0.67 33.24 -21.53
C PHE A 236 -1.65 32.78 -22.60
N PHE A 237 -2.03 31.51 -22.59
CA PHE A 237 -2.96 30.93 -23.56
C PHE A 237 -4.41 31.03 -23.08
N ASN A 238 -5.28 31.58 -23.94
CA ASN A 238 -6.72 31.67 -23.75
C ASN A 238 -7.19 32.42 -22.48
N GLN A 239 -6.46 33.47 -22.07
CA GLN A 239 -6.75 34.25 -20.86
C GLN A 239 -6.96 35.75 -21.13
N PRO A 240 -7.88 36.16 -22.05
CA PRO A 240 -8.04 37.55 -22.53
C PRO A 240 -8.25 38.59 -21.42
N TRP A 241 -8.77 38.18 -20.26
CA TRP A 241 -8.98 39.03 -19.09
C TRP A 241 -7.70 39.65 -18.52
N LEU A 242 -6.52 39.06 -18.78
CA LEU A 242 -5.24 39.60 -18.34
C LEU A 242 -4.91 40.95 -18.99
N MET A 243 -5.41 41.23 -20.21
CA MET A 243 -5.22 42.53 -20.87
C MET A 243 -5.81 43.69 -20.09
N ASN A 244 -6.92 43.45 -19.38
CA ASN A 244 -7.58 44.48 -18.57
C ASN A 244 -6.95 44.61 -17.18
N ARG A 245 -6.23 43.57 -16.73
CA ARG A 245 -5.67 43.50 -15.39
C ARG A 245 -4.23 43.96 -15.33
N PHE A 246 -3.42 43.64 -16.35
CA PHE A 246 -2.05 44.09 -16.47
C PHE A 246 -1.97 45.44 -17.14
N LYS A 247 -1.53 46.44 -16.38
CA LYS A 247 -1.24 47.77 -16.92
C LYS A 247 0.26 47.96 -17.01
N GLN A 248 0.66 48.76 -18.00
CA GLN A 248 2.05 49.18 -18.13
C GLN A 248 2.48 49.92 -16.86
N GLY A 249 3.65 49.57 -16.32
CA GLY A 249 4.16 50.13 -15.06
C GLY A 249 3.80 49.34 -13.80
N ASP A 250 2.91 48.33 -13.88
CA ASP A 250 2.63 47.47 -12.74
C ASP A 250 3.85 46.60 -12.42
N MET A 251 4.18 46.48 -11.13
CA MET A 251 5.22 45.56 -10.66
C MET A 251 4.59 44.21 -10.35
N ILE A 252 5.08 43.16 -10.99
CA ILE A 252 4.61 41.79 -10.81
C ILE A 252 5.77 40.85 -10.50
N SER A 253 5.49 39.88 -9.64
CA SER A 253 6.33 38.71 -9.44
C SER A 253 5.81 37.60 -10.31
N VAL A 254 6.69 36.97 -11.11
CA VAL A 254 6.33 35.86 -11.99
C VAL A 254 7.22 34.67 -11.75
N SER A 255 6.59 33.51 -11.68
CA SER A 255 7.19 32.26 -11.27
C SER A 255 6.89 31.19 -12.31
N GLY A 256 7.93 30.51 -12.79
CA GLY A 256 7.76 29.46 -13.78
C GLY A 256 9.06 28.98 -14.40
N LYS A 257 8.93 28.05 -15.35
CA LYS A 257 10.05 27.50 -16.10
C LYS A 257 10.44 28.45 -17.24
N ILE A 258 11.73 28.77 -17.33
CA ILE A 258 12.32 29.49 -18.43
C ILE A 258 12.47 28.56 -19.63
N ASP A 259 11.83 28.94 -20.71
CA ASP A 259 11.88 28.32 -22.02
C ASP A 259 12.55 29.29 -23.01
N GLN A 260 12.81 28.82 -24.22
CA GLN A 260 13.45 29.65 -25.26
C GLN A 260 12.67 29.60 -26.56
N TYR A 261 12.31 30.77 -27.07
CA TYR A 261 11.63 30.91 -28.36
C TYR A 261 12.40 31.89 -29.25
N LEU A 262 12.86 31.40 -30.40
CA LEU A 262 13.67 32.15 -31.37
C LEU A 262 14.87 32.87 -30.70
N GLY A 263 15.57 32.16 -29.81
CA GLY A 263 16.73 32.67 -29.10
C GLY A 263 16.43 33.59 -27.91
N ARG A 264 15.17 34.00 -27.69
CA ARG A 264 14.76 34.82 -26.53
C ARG A 264 14.19 33.97 -25.42
N ILE A 265 14.52 34.31 -24.18
CA ILE A 265 13.93 33.67 -23.00
C ILE A 265 12.44 34.03 -22.89
N VAL A 266 11.62 33.00 -22.65
CA VAL A 266 10.18 33.12 -22.49
C VAL A 266 9.71 32.29 -21.30
N MET A 267 8.59 32.67 -20.69
CA MET A 267 7.93 31.90 -19.64
C MET A 267 6.50 31.64 -20.08
N ASN A 268 6.13 30.37 -20.24
CA ASN A 268 4.83 29.98 -20.76
C ASN A 268 3.87 29.68 -19.60
N SER A 269 2.72 30.36 -19.59
CA SER A 269 1.68 30.32 -18.55
C SER A 269 2.23 30.35 -17.11
N PRO A 270 3.05 31.36 -16.74
CA PRO A 270 3.61 31.43 -15.40
C PRO A 270 2.58 31.79 -14.35
N ASP A 271 2.85 31.38 -13.11
CA ASP A 271 2.16 31.91 -11.94
C ASP A 271 2.62 33.34 -11.71
N TRP A 272 1.69 34.24 -11.39
CA TRP A 272 2.01 35.65 -11.24
C TRP A 272 1.21 36.32 -10.14
N GLU A 273 1.80 37.32 -9.48
CA GLU A 273 1.18 38.17 -8.47
C GLU A 273 1.63 39.62 -8.60
N PHE A 274 0.76 40.56 -8.23
CA PHE A 274 1.21 41.93 -8.01
C PHE A 274 2.08 41.98 -6.77
N VAL A 275 3.16 42.75 -6.83
CA VAL A 275 4.07 42.94 -5.70
C VAL A 275 3.38 43.87 -4.69
N GLU A 276 2.74 43.29 -3.67
CA GLU A 276 2.26 43.98 -2.47
C GLU A 276 3.02 43.45 -1.23
N MET A 277 2.95 44.14 -0.08
CA MET A 277 3.78 43.84 1.10
C MET A 277 3.62 42.43 1.72
N GLU A 278 2.61 41.63 1.32
CA GLU A 278 2.42 40.24 1.79
C GLU A 278 2.34 39.22 0.64
N ASN A 279 3.47 38.94 -0.02
CA ASN A 279 3.55 37.96 -1.12
C ASN A 279 3.37 36.52 -0.62
N LEU A 280 2.14 35.99 -0.58
CA LEU A 280 1.86 34.61 -0.12
C LEU A 280 2.17 33.50 -1.12
N HIS A 281 2.31 33.85 -2.39
CA HIS A 281 2.47 32.86 -3.46
C HIS A 281 3.73 33.07 -4.31
N THR A 282 4.57 34.05 -3.93
CA THR A 282 5.82 34.40 -4.62
C THR A 282 6.90 34.82 -3.61
N ASN A 283 8.18 34.76 -4.00
CA ASN A 283 9.32 35.21 -3.20
C ASN A 283 9.54 34.47 -1.86
N ARG A 284 9.22 33.16 -1.83
CA ARG A 284 9.41 32.26 -0.68
C ARG A 284 9.30 30.80 -1.11
N ILE A 285 9.51 29.88 -0.18
CA ILE A 285 9.16 28.47 -0.38
C ILE A 285 7.63 28.37 -0.29
N VAL A 286 6.98 28.01 -1.39
CA VAL A 286 5.51 28.03 -1.53
C VAL A 286 4.95 26.61 -1.39
N PRO A 287 3.98 26.39 -0.48
CA PRO A 287 3.34 25.08 -0.32
C PRO A 287 2.38 24.76 -1.48
N ILE A 288 2.33 23.48 -1.84
CA ILE A 288 1.41 22.94 -2.84
C ILE A 288 0.58 21.84 -2.21
N TYR A 289 -0.73 22.07 -2.14
CA TYR A 289 -1.68 21.14 -1.53
C TYR A 289 -2.37 20.27 -2.58
N SER A 290 -2.97 19.18 -2.12
CA SER A 290 -3.97 18.43 -2.90
C SER A 290 -5.13 19.36 -3.28
N LEU A 291 -5.56 19.32 -4.55
CA LEU A 291 -6.73 20.08 -5.01
C LEU A 291 -7.84 19.14 -5.49
N THR A 292 -9.08 19.61 -5.37
CA THR A 292 -10.28 19.06 -6.00
C THR A 292 -10.86 20.06 -6.98
N GLU A 293 -11.75 19.60 -7.86
CA GLU A 293 -12.51 20.49 -8.74
C GLU A 293 -13.09 21.68 -7.97
N ARG A 294 -12.95 22.90 -8.53
CA ARG A 294 -13.39 24.22 -7.99
C ARG A 294 -12.47 24.90 -6.97
N ILE A 295 -11.51 24.22 -6.35
CA ILE A 295 -10.58 24.86 -5.40
C ILE A 295 -9.26 25.16 -6.11
N THR A 296 -8.78 26.40 -6.03
CA THR A 296 -7.47 26.82 -6.56
C THR A 296 -6.41 26.80 -5.45
N GLN A 297 -5.12 26.59 -5.81
CA GLN A 297 -4.02 26.69 -4.85
C GLN A 297 -4.00 28.04 -4.13
N LYS A 298 -4.25 29.13 -4.87
CA LYS A 298 -4.28 30.49 -4.33
C LYS A 298 -5.33 30.65 -3.24
N TRP A 299 -6.56 30.21 -3.52
CA TRP A 299 -7.64 30.28 -2.53
C TRP A 299 -7.34 29.41 -1.31
N LEU A 300 -6.92 28.16 -1.51
CA LEU A 300 -6.65 27.24 -0.41
C LEU A 300 -5.52 27.73 0.49
N ARG A 301 -4.42 28.25 -0.08
CA ARG A 301 -3.32 28.86 0.68
C ARG A 301 -3.76 30.03 1.54
N ASN A 302 -4.62 30.91 1.04
CA ASN A 302 -5.14 32.03 1.83
C ASN A 302 -5.95 31.55 3.03
N GLN A 303 -6.81 30.55 2.82
CA GLN A 303 -7.57 29.94 3.93
C GLN A 303 -6.64 29.23 4.92
N MET A 304 -5.67 28.46 4.43
CA MET A 304 -4.65 27.81 5.27
C MET A 304 -3.83 28.82 6.08
N LYS A 305 -3.42 29.96 5.51
CA LYS A 305 -2.69 31.00 6.25
C LYS A 305 -3.48 31.52 7.44
N GLN A 306 -4.78 31.77 7.27
CA GLN A 306 -5.64 32.24 8.35
C GLN A 306 -5.75 31.20 9.47
N VAL A 307 -5.94 29.93 9.12
CA VAL A 307 -6.01 28.83 10.10
C VAL A 307 -4.68 28.65 10.81
N VAL A 308 -3.57 28.51 10.07
CA VAL A 308 -2.23 28.24 10.60
C VAL A 308 -1.76 29.39 11.50
N ALA A 309 -1.87 30.65 11.06
CA ALA A 309 -1.39 31.79 11.83
C ALA A 309 -2.09 31.95 13.18
N TYR A 310 -3.39 31.60 13.25
CA TYR A 310 -4.15 31.71 14.48
C TYR A 310 -4.02 30.46 15.37
N TRP A 311 -4.15 29.27 14.77
CA TRP A 311 -4.26 28.03 15.54
C TRP A 311 -2.92 27.36 15.82
N ALA A 312 -1.91 27.44 14.93
CA ALA A 312 -0.64 26.76 15.16
C ALA A 312 0.03 27.16 16.49
N PRO A 313 0.11 28.45 16.87
CA PRO A 313 0.66 28.85 18.17
C PRO A 313 -0.21 28.46 19.37
N ALA A 314 -1.51 28.26 19.14
CA ALA A 314 -2.49 27.91 20.18
C ALA A 314 -2.62 26.40 20.41
N VAL A 315 -2.02 25.55 19.56
CA VAL A 315 -2.01 24.11 19.76
C VAL A 315 -1.10 23.78 20.95
N VAL A 316 -1.68 23.11 21.95
CA VAL A 316 -0.91 22.59 23.08
C VAL A 316 -0.13 21.37 22.62
N ASP A 317 1.19 21.39 22.86
CA ASP A 317 2.08 20.28 22.54
C ASP A 317 1.82 19.12 23.51
N ALA A 318 1.41 17.98 22.96
CA ALA A 318 1.12 16.77 23.73
C ALA A 318 2.39 16.03 24.16
N LEU A 319 3.52 16.25 23.49
CA LEU A 319 4.78 15.62 23.88
C LEU A 319 5.33 16.24 25.18
N PRO A 320 5.70 15.41 26.17
CA PRO A 320 6.37 15.87 27.38
C PRO A 320 7.67 16.63 27.08
N ASP A 321 8.01 17.59 27.93
CA ASP A 321 9.24 18.38 27.79
C ASP A 321 10.52 17.53 27.83
N THR A 322 10.49 16.41 28.54
CA THR A 322 11.58 15.42 28.60
C THR A 322 11.86 14.84 27.21
N VAL A 323 10.84 14.26 26.56
CA VAL A 323 10.91 13.68 25.22
C VAL A 323 11.38 14.73 24.20
N LYS A 324 10.83 15.96 24.25
CA LYS A 324 11.22 17.03 23.31
C LYS A 324 12.70 17.41 23.41
N ARG A 325 13.24 17.52 24.64
CA ARG A 325 14.65 17.89 24.86
C ARG A 325 15.59 16.76 24.44
N GLU A 326 15.30 15.52 24.86
CA GLU A 326 16.12 14.35 24.55
C GLU A 326 16.12 14.07 23.04
N ALA A 327 14.96 14.17 22.39
CA ALA A 327 14.84 14.02 20.94
C ALA A 327 15.22 15.30 20.15
N ARG A 328 15.62 16.40 20.79
CA ARG A 328 16.01 17.69 20.16
C ARG A 328 14.98 18.21 19.15
N LEU A 329 13.73 18.27 19.58
CA LEU A 329 12.59 18.61 18.72
C LEU A 329 12.18 20.08 18.86
N VAL A 330 11.81 20.71 17.74
CA VAL A 330 11.15 22.04 17.74
C VAL A 330 9.74 21.94 18.34
N SER A 331 9.14 23.05 18.77
CA SER A 331 7.79 23.04 19.32
C SER A 331 6.74 22.66 18.26
N LEU A 332 5.62 22.05 18.66
CA LEU A 332 4.55 21.67 17.74
C LEU A 332 4.00 22.89 16.95
N GLY A 333 3.79 24.03 17.61
CA GLY A 333 3.29 25.24 16.94
C GLY A 333 4.26 25.80 15.90
N GLU A 334 5.56 25.75 16.18
CA GLU A 334 6.60 26.11 15.21
C GLU A 334 6.60 25.13 14.02
N ALA A 335 6.55 23.83 14.29
CA ALA A 335 6.52 22.81 13.24
C ALA A 335 5.30 22.96 12.32
N LEU A 336 4.10 23.18 12.88
CA LEU A 336 2.88 23.42 12.11
C LEU A 336 2.97 24.73 11.29
N THR A 337 3.58 25.77 11.83
CA THR A 337 3.76 27.02 11.08
C THR A 337 4.72 26.81 9.91
N GLN A 338 5.88 26.21 10.17
CA GLN A 338 6.97 26.06 9.19
C GLN A 338 6.67 24.97 8.16
N VAL A 339 5.87 23.95 8.46
CA VAL A 339 5.46 22.97 7.45
C VAL A 339 4.48 23.58 6.45
N HIS A 340 3.61 24.50 6.86
CA HIS A 340 2.68 25.13 5.93
C HIS A 340 3.32 26.32 5.20
N PHE A 341 4.06 27.17 5.92
CA PHE A 341 4.66 28.38 5.39
C PHE A 341 6.11 28.51 5.90
N PRO A 342 7.05 27.75 5.32
CA PRO A 342 8.44 27.75 5.77
C PRO A 342 9.17 29.06 5.46
N ASP A 343 9.95 29.54 6.42
CA ASP A 343 10.84 30.69 6.22
C ASP A 343 12.13 30.29 5.48
N SER A 344 12.57 29.04 5.64
CA SER A 344 13.78 28.50 5.03
C SER A 344 13.69 26.97 4.88
N GLN A 345 14.54 26.41 4.01
CA GLN A 345 14.60 24.97 3.79
C GLN A 345 15.04 24.21 5.05
N GLU A 346 15.90 24.83 5.89
CA GLU A 346 16.36 24.25 7.16
C GLU A 346 15.21 24.15 8.17
N ARG A 347 14.43 25.22 8.35
CA ARG A 347 13.25 25.21 9.23
C ARG A 347 12.18 24.25 8.72
N LEU A 348 11.96 24.16 7.41
CA LEU A 348 11.08 23.18 6.82
C LEU A 348 11.51 21.75 7.17
N LYS A 349 12.82 21.47 7.08
CA LYS A 349 13.37 20.16 7.43
C LYS A 349 13.10 19.81 8.90
N LEU A 350 13.42 20.72 9.83
CA LEU A 350 13.17 20.53 11.26
C LEU A 350 11.67 20.34 11.58
N ALA A 351 10.80 21.09 10.90
CA ALA A 351 9.36 20.97 11.05
C ALA A 351 8.83 19.61 10.57
N ARG A 352 9.31 19.13 9.42
CA ARG A 352 8.97 17.80 8.91
C ARG A 352 9.50 16.69 9.81
N GLU A 353 10.73 16.81 10.30
CA GLU A 353 11.32 15.87 11.27
C GLU A 353 10.49 15.80 12.56
N ARG A 354 10.03 16.95 13.09
CA ARG A 354 9.16 16.99 14.27
C ARG A 354 7.84 16.26 14.03
N LEU A 355 7.13 16.58 12.95
CA LEU A 355 5.82 15.99 12.67
C LEU A 355 5.93 14.51 12.32
N ALA A 356 7.00 14.11 11.62
CA ALA A 356 7.30 12.71 11.37
C ALA A 356 7.64 11.96 12.68
N PHE A 357 8.38 12.58 13.59
CA PHE A 357 8.67 12.00 14.90
C PHE A 357 7.38 11.76 15.69
N ASP A 358 6.47 12.73 15.76
CA ASP A 358 5.19 12.59 16.47
C ASP A 358 4.41 11.35 15.97
N GLU A 359 4.26 11.21 14.65
CA GLU A 359 3.56 10.07 14.04
C GLU A 359 4.20 8.71 14.41
N ILE A 360 5.53 8.60 14.29
CA ILE A 360 6.25 7.36 14.60
C ILE A 360 6.30 7.10 16.11
N PHE A 361 6.38 8.14 16.93
CA PHE A 361 6.36 8.02 18.39
C PHE A 361 5.04 7.44 18.88
N TYR A 362 3.90 7.95 18.41
CA TYR A 362 2.59 7.36 18.73
C TYR A 362 2.47 5.92 18.22
N LEU A 363 3.00 5.64 17.04
CA LEU A 363 3.05 4.29 16.49
C LEU A 363 3.80 3.32 17.42
N GLN A 364 5.02 3.70 17.82
CA GLN A 364 5.88 2.91 18.70
C GLN A 364 5.26 2.77 20.09
N MET A 365 4.57 3.79 20.61
CA MET A 365 3.84 3.68 21.87
C MET A 365 2.76 2.59 21.81
N GLY A 366 1.99 2.51 20.73
CA GLY A 366 0.95 1.50 20.58
C GLY A 366 1.51 0.09 20.44
N VAL A 367 2.57 -0.07 19.66
CA VAL A 367 3.31 -1.33 19.49
C VAL A 367 3.89 -1.81 20.83
N LEU A 368 4.55 -0.93 21.59
CA LEU A 368 5.13 -1.26 22.90
C LEU A 368 4.05 -1.57 23.94
N ARG A 369 2.92 -0.86 23.92
CA ARG A 369 1.76 -1.17 24.78
C ARG A 369 1.21 -2.55 24.48
N GLN A 370 1.01 -2.88 23.20
CA GLN A 370 0.55 -4.21 22.79
C GLN A 370 1.53 -5.31 23.25
N LYS A 371 2.84 -5.09 23.05
CA LYS A 371 3.88 -6.00 23.53
C LYS A 371 3.81 -6.21 25.04
N ARG A 372 3.62 -5.14 25.81
CA ARG A 372 3.49 -5.23 27.28
C ARG A 372 2.22 -5.93 27.70
N ASP A 373 1.09 -5.61 27.08
CA ASP A 373 -0.19 -6.26 27.39
C ASP A 373 -0.07 -7.77 27.14
N TRP A 374 0.70 -8.19 26.13
CA TRP A 374 1.09 -9.59 25.92
C TRP A 374 1.97 -10.16 27.03
N GLN A 375 3.01 -9.43 27.42
CA GLN A 375 3.93 -9.82 28.49
C GLN A 375 3.32 -9.78 29.90
N SER A 376 2.16 -9.16 30.06
CA SER A 376 1.45 -9.10 31.35
C SER A 376 0.74 -10.39 31.72
N VAL A 377 0.58 -11.29 30.75
CA VAL A 377 -0.02 -12.61 30.94
C VAL A 377 1.04 -13.58 31.45
N GLU A 378 0.71 -14.40 32.45
CA GLU A 378 1.63 -15.44 32.93
C GLU A 378 1.77 -16.56 31.89
N GLY A 379 3.03 -16.91 31.59
CA GLY A 379 3.40 -18.04 30.75
C GLY A 379 4.06 -19.14 31.58
N ARG A 380 3.89 -20.40 31.16
CA ARG A 380 4.56 -21.52 31.83
C ARG A 380 6.06 -21.45 31.59
N ARG A 381 6.85 -21.64 32.65
CA ARG A 381 8.32 -21.60 32.56
C ARG A 381 8.87 -22.98 32.18
N PHE A 382 9.76 -23.01 31.18
CA PHE A 382 10.47 -24.22 30.75
C PHE A 382 11.97 -24.01 30.89
N THR A 383 12.54 -24.48 32.00
CA THR A 383 13.98 -24.40 32.26
C THR A 383 14.70 -25.57 31.58
N VAL A 384 15.56 -25.26 30.62
CA VAL A 384 16.32 -26.26 29.84
C VAL A 384 17.74 -26.36 30.40
N PRO A 385 18.19 -27.52 30.89
CA PRO A 385 19.58 -27.72 31.35
C PRO A 385 20.59 -27.68 30.19
N ASP A 386 21.78 -27.13 30.44
CA ASP A 386 22.87 -27.06 29.45
C ASP A 386 23.30 -28.43 28.94
N GLU A 387 23.38 -29.42 29.83
CA GLU A 387 23.79 -30.79 29.51
C GLU A 387 22.79 -31.47 28.55
N TRP A 388 21.50 -31.28 28.79
CA TRP A 388 20.45 -31.80 27.92
C TRP A 388 20.54 -31.16 26.53
N LEU A 389 20.67 -29.83 26.47
CA LEU A 389 20.78 -29.12 25.21
C LEU A 389 22.06 -29.51 24.44
N GLY A 390 23.19 -29.62 25.14
CA GLY A 390 24.45 -30.09 24.56
C GLY A 390 24.34 -31.49 23.96
N THR A 391 23.60 -32.40 24.61
CA THR A 391 23.31 -33.74 24.09
C THR A 391 22.48 -33.67 22.81
N ARG A 392 21.45 -32.81 22.76
CA ARG A 392 20.63 -32.61 21.56
C ARG A 392 21.41 -32.00 20.41
N LEU A 393 22.25 -31.01 20.68
CA LEU A 393 23.11 -30.39 19.68
C LEU A 393 24.15 -31.39 19.14
N GLY A 394 24.73 -32.24 20.00
CA GLY A 394 25.66 -33.29 19.58
C GLY A 394 25.04 -34.43 18.75
N ALA A 395 23.71 -34.60 18.82
CA ALA A 395 22.98 -35.54 17.99
C ALA A 395 22.79 -35.07 16.54
N LEU A 396 22.91 -33.76 16.27
CA LEU A 396 22.72 -33.20 14.94
C LEU A 396 23.81 -33.68 13.97
N PRO A 397 23.47 -33.92 12.69
CA PRO A 397 24.43 -34.32 11.67
C PRO A 397 25.30 -33.16 11.15
N PHE A 398 25.12 -31.96 11.69
CA PHE A 398 25.83 -30.73 11.32
C PHE A 398 25.99 -29.83 12.55
N THR A 399 26.90 -28.87 12.47
CA THR A 399 27.09 -27.83 13.48
C THR A 399 26.21 -26.62 13.17
N LEU A 400 25.62 -26.02 14.19
CA LEU A 400 24.87 -24.78 14.04
C LEU A 400 25.80 -23.60 13.68
N THR A 401 25.28 -22.66 12.90
CA THR A 401 25.93 -21.35 12.69
C THR A 401 25.79 -20.46 13.93
N SER A 402 26.56 -19.38 14.02
CA SER A 402 26.43 -18.41 15.11
C SER A 402 25.01 -17.84 15.20
N ALA A 403 24.44 -17.42 14.07
CA ALA A 403 23.08 -16.86 14.03
C ALA A 403 21.99 -17.89 14.41
N GLN A 404 22.21 -19.17 14.10
CA GLN A 404 21.36 -20.27 14.56
C GLN A 404 21.45 -20.48 16.07
N GLN A 405 22.66 -20.42 16.62
CA GLN A 405 22.90 -20.55 18.06
C GLN A 405 22.26 -19.38 18.83
N ASP A 406 22.48 -18.14 18.38
CA ASP A 406 21.88 -16.94 18.98
C ASP A 406 20.35 -17.02 18.98
N SER A 407 19.75 -17.48 17.87
CA SER A 407 18.30 -17.66 17.76
C SER A 407 17.77 -18.75 18.71
N LEU A 408 18.54 -19.81 18.94
CA LEU A 408 18.18 -20.88 19.87
C LEU A 408 18.27 -20.41 21.32
N ASP A 409 19.31 -19.64 21.65
CA ASP A 409 19.51 -19.08 22.99
C ASP A 409 18.45 -18.02 23.33
N ASP A 410 18.02 -17.25 22.35
CA ASP A 410 16.86 -16.35 22.45
C ASP A 410 15.57 -17.10 22.79
N ILE A 411 15.26 -18.19 22.06
CA ILE A 411 14.09 -19.04 22.34
C ILE A 411 14.19 -19.63 23.74
N ARG A 412 15.36 -20.16 24.12
CA ARG A 412 15.61 -20.73 25.45
C ARG A 412 15.38 -19.69 26.55
N ARG A 413 15.84 -18.46 26.36
CA ARG A 413 15.64 -17.35 27.32
C ARG A 413 14.17 -17.01 27.47
N ASP A 414 13.43 -16.97 26.36
CA ASP A 414 12.00 -16.65 26.38
C ASP A 414 11.17 -17.75 27.07
N LEU A 415 11.49 -19.02 26.78
CA LEU A 415 10.87 -20.18 27.43
C LEU A 415 11.10 -20.19 28.95
N ASP A 416 12.26 -19.71 29.41
CA ASP A 416 12.57 -19.60 30.84
C ASP A 416 12.11 -18.28 31.49
N SER A 417 11.50 -17.35 30.75
CA SER A 417 11.16 -16.02 31.26
C SER A 417 9.93 -15.97 32.19
N GLY A 418 9.07 -17.00 32.14
CA GLY A 418 7.74 -16.99 32.78
C GLY A 418 6.69 -16.12 32.07
N ARG A 419 6.99 -15.64 30.86
CA ARG A 419 6.08 -14.89 29.99
C ARG A 419 5.90 -15.64 28.66
N PRO A 420 4.72 -15.55 28.02
CA PRO A 420 4.51 -16.15 26.71
C PRO A 420 5.47 -15.54 25.68
N MET A 421 6.16 -16.41 24.94
CA MET A 421 7.04 -15.99 23.85
C MET A 421 6.18 -15.49 22.68
N ASN A 422 6.58 -14.40 22.04
CA ASN A 422 5.98 -13.89 20.82
C ASN A 422 7.09 -13.47 19.87
N ARG A 423 7.68 -14.44 19.15
CA ARG A 423 8.93 -14.26 18.42
C ARG A 423 8.78 -14.49 16.93
N LEU A 424 9.40 -13.63 16.12
CA LEU A 424 9.59 -13.77 14.70
C LEU A 424 11.02 -14.25 14.41
N LEU A 425 11.13 -15.48 13.92
CA LEU A 425 12.36 -16.04 13.39
C LEU A 425 12.44 -15.77 11.89
N GLN A 426 13.28 -14.82 11.53
CA GLN A 426 13.53 -14.43 10.16
C GLN A 426 14.87 -14.97 9.70
N GLY A 427 14.90 -15.58 8.53
CA GLY A 427 16.14 -16.04 7.93
C GLY A 427 15.96 -16.33 6.47
N ASP A 428 17.05 -16.34 5.73
CA ASP A 428 17.01 -16.62 4.30
C ASP A 428 16.43 -18.03 4.02
N VAL A 429 15.93 -18.28 2.81
CA VAL A 429 15.45 -19.60 2.38
C VAL A 429 16.57 -20.61 2.59
N GLY A 430 16.36 -21.61 3.45
CA GLY A 430 17.34 -22.65 3.78
C GLY A 430 18.45 -22.24 4.76
N SER A 431 18.27 -21.14 5.50
CA SER A 431 19.08 -20.79 6.68
C SER A 431 18.95 -21.77 7.85
N GLY A 432 18.02 -22.73 7.79
CA GLY A 432 17.84 -23.75 8.84
C GLY A 432 16.76 -23.43 9.89
N LYS A 433 15.82 -22.51 9.60
CA LYS A 433 14.71 -22.14 10.51
C LYS A 433 13.96 -23.36 11.08
N THR A 434 13.68 -24.37 10.26
CA THR A 434 13.01 -25.62 10.68
C THR A 434 13.77 -26.34 11.80
N VAL A 435 15.10 -26.33 11.78
CA VAL A 435 15.94 -26.97 12.81
C VAL A 435 15.77 -26.25 14.14
N ILE A 436 15.79 -24.92 14.12
CA ILE A 436 15.58 -24.09 15.32
C ILE A 436 14.17 -24.30 15.89
N ALA A 437 13.15 -24.37 15.04
CA ALA A 437 11.79 -24.68 15.47
C ALA A 437 11.67 -26.09 16.09
N ALA A 438 12.35 -27.09 15.53
CA ALA A 438 12.38 -28.45 16.08
C ALA A 438 13.08 -28.51 17.44
N LEU A 439 14.20 -27.80 17.61
CA LEU A 439 14.89 -27.70 18.89
C LEU A 439 14.05 -26.95 19.93
N GLY A 440 13.41 -25.85 19.56
CA GLY A 440 12.47 -25.12 20.45
C GLY A 440 11.28 -25.99 20.89
N ALA A 441 10.68 -26.74 19.97
CA ALA A 441 9.63 -27.71 20.30
C ALA A 441 10.15 -28.80 21.25
N SER A 442 11.37 -29.30 21.03
CA SER A 442 11.96 -30.33 21.88
C SER A 442 12.16 -29.88 23.33
N MET A 443 12.52 -28.62 23.56
CA MET A 443 12.70 -28.05 24.89
C MET A 443 11.40 -28.05 25.71
N VAL A 444 10.26 -27.82 25.06
CA VAL A 444 8.95 -27.81 25.70
C VAL A 444 8.46 -29.24 25.91
N VAL A 445 8.61 -30.10 24.90
CA VAL A 445 8.16 -31.50 24.94
C VAL A 445 8.89 -32.34 25.98
N ASP A 446 10.17 -32.06 26.26
CA ASP A 446 10.95 -32.73 27.30
C ASP A 446 10.30 -32.64 28.70
N SER A 447 9.54 -31.56 28.95
CA SER A 447 8.77 -31.37 30.18
C SER A 447 7.38 -32.04 30.20
N GLY A 448 7.04 -32.78 29.14
CA GLY A 448 5.78 -33.51 28.99
C GLY A 448 4.65 -32.73 28.29
N ALA A 449 4.87 -31.46 27.94
CA ALA A 449 3.93 -30.62 27.20
C ALA A 449 3.88 -30.96 25.69
N GLN A 450 2.94 -30.35 24.97
CA GLN A 450 2.71 -30.56 23.54
C GLN A 450 3.09 -29.33 22.72
N ALA A 451 3.49 -29.58 21.47
CA ALA A 451 3.79 -28.55 20.47
C ALA A 451 2.96 -28.75 19.18
N ALA A 452 2.61 -27.64 18.53
CA ALA A 452 1.92 -27.64 17.25
C ALA A 452 2.67 -26.81 16.22
N ILE A 453 2.82 -27.34 15.00
CA ILE A 453 3.46 -26.66 13.87
C ILE A 453 2.45 -26.56 12.73
N MET A 454 2.15 -25.33 12.31
CA MET A 454 1.22 -25.06 11.24
C MET A 454 1.94 -24.55 9.99
N ALA A 455 1.68 -25.19 8.85
CA ALA A 455 2.24 -24.86 7.55
C ALA A 455 1.11 -24.61 6.51
N PRO A 456 1.31 -23.71 5.53
CA PRO A 456 0.23 -23.24 4.66
C PRO A 456 -0.26 -24.29 3.64
N THR A 457 0.57 -25.28 3.32
CA THR A 457 0.29 -26.32 2.34
C THR A 457 0.58 -27.71 2.91
N SER A 458 -0.12 -28.72 2.40
CA SER A 458 0.06 -30.12 2.81
C SER A 458 1.50 -30.57 2.60
N ILE A 459 2.12 -30.13 1.50
CA ILE A 459 3.48 -30.51 1.16
C ILE A 459 4.51 -29.90 2.12
N LEU A 460 4.33 -28.64 2.53
CA LEU A 460 5.23 -28.04 3.51
C LEU A 460 5.04 -28.69 4.89
N ALA A 461 3.81 -29.04 5.27
CA ALA A 461 3.54 -29.80 6.48
C ALA A 461 4.21 -31.19 6.45
N GLU A 462 4.13 -31.92 5.34
CA GLU A 462 4.83 -33.19 5.15
C GLU A 462 6.35 -33.05 5.23
N GLN A 463 6.90 -31.99 4.65
CA GLN A 463 8.34 -31.71 4.71
C GLN A 463 8.78 -31.46 6.14
N HIS A 464 8.05 -30.63 6.90
CA HIS A 464 8.31 -30.42 8.32
C HIS A 464 8.17 -31.71 9.10
N TYR A 465 7.14 -32.52 8.83
CA TYR A 465 6.96 -33.82 9.48
C TYR A 465 8.16 -34.75 9.27
N ARG A 466 8.63 -34.91 8.03
CA ARG A 466 9.82 -35.71 7.74
C ARG A 466 11.07 -35.19 8.45
N ASN A 467 11.28 -33.87 8.44
CA ASN A 467 12.43 -33.24 9.09
C ASN A 467 12.39 -33.42 10.61
N PHE A 468 11.24 -33.17 11.25
CA PHE A 468 11.07 -33.32 12.69
C PHE A 468 11.24 -34.78 13.12
N THR A 469 10.62 -35.73 12.41
CA THR A 469 10.78 -37.15 12.68
C THR A 469 12.25 -37.54 12.53
N SER A 470 12.91 -37.18 11.43
CA SER A 470 14.35 -37.49 11.23
C SER A 470 15.27 -36.88 12.29
N LEU A 471 14.91 -35.74 12.90
CA LEU A 471 15.74 -35.06 13.91
C LEU A 471 15.45 -35.51 15.34
N LEU A 472 14.20 -35.85 15.65
CA LEU A 472 13.73 -36.04 17.03
C LEU A 472 13.45 -37.51 17.39
N THR A 473 13.38 -38.40 16.39
CA THR A 473 13.18 -39.85 16.58
C THR A 473 14.40 -40.67 16.13
N GLY A 474 14.37 -41.99 16.32
CA GLY A 474 15.45 -42.90 15.96
C GLY A 474 16.52 -43.06 17.05
N GLU A 475 17.69 -43.62 16.71
CA GLU A 475 18.74 -43.99 17.70
C GLU A 475 19.27 -42.82 18.53
N LYS A 476 19.23 -41.60 17.98
CA LYS A 476 19.68 -40.37 18.64
C LYS A 476 18.51 -39.46 19.05
N GLY A 477 17.28 -39.86 18.71
CA GLY A 477 16.06 -39.16 19.10
C GLY A 477 15.66 -39.47 20.53
N PHE A 478 14.74 -38.68 21.08
CA PHE A 478 14.15 -38.92 22.40
C PHE A 478 12.63 -39.13 22.35
N LEU A 479 12.04 -38.91 21.18
CA LEU A 479 10.65 -39.20 20.92
C LEU A 479 10.53 -40.52 20.15
N GLN A 480 9.45 -41.23 20.43
CA GLN A 480 9.03 -42.37 19.63
C GLN A 480 8.38 -41.87 18.33
N GLU A 481 8.46 -42.66 17.25
CA GLU A 481 7.76 -42.34 16.00
C GLU A 481 6.24 -42.16 16.21
N GLY A 482 5.68 -42.76 17.25
CA GLY A 482 4.29 -42.61 17.66
C GLY A 482 3.89 -41.21 18.14
N GLU A 483 4.85 -40.44 18.64
CA GLU A 483 4.60 -39.19 19.37
C GLU A 483 4.59 -37.96 18.46
N ILE A 484 4.97 -38.12 17.19
CA ILE A 484 4.90 -37.08 16.15
C ILE A 484 3.85 -37.52 15.12
N ARG A 485 2.91 -36.64 14.78
CA ARG A 485 1.86 -36.93 13.79
C ARG A 485 1.67 -35.81 12.78
N LEU A 486 1.27 -36.20 11.58
CA LEU A 486 0.91 -35.30 10.49
C LEU A 486 -0.62 -35.21 10.40
N LEU A 487 -1.17 -33.99 10.44
CA LEU A 487 -2.59 -33.72 10.29
C LEU A 487 -2.84 -32.73 9.14
N VAL A 488 -3.29 -33.26 8.00
CA VAL A 488 -3.57 -32.49 6.79
C VAL A 488 -4.97 -32.82 6.25
N GLY A 489 -5.47 -32.03 5.29
CA GLY A 489 -6.82 -32.22 4.75
C GLY A 489 -7.04 -33.59 4.09
N SER A 490 -5.98 -34.22 3.57
CA SER A 490 -5.99 -35.55 2.96
C SER A 490 -5.85 -36.70 3.96
N THR A 491 -5.64 -36.43 5.25
CA THR A 491 -5.56 -37.47 6.30
C THR A 491 -6.90 -38.22 6.38
N THR A 492 -6.84 -39.55 6.49
CA THR A 492 -8.07 -40.38 6.56
C THR A 492 -8.85 -40.13 7.85
N GLU A 493 -10.18 -40.24 7.84
CA GLU A 493 -10.98 -39.99 9.06
C GLU A 493 -10.63 -40.91 10.23
N SER A 494 -10.29 -42.18 9.97
CA SER A 494 -9.82 -43.10 11.01
C SER A 494 -8.52 -42.62 11.66
N GLU A 495 -7.61 -42.05 10.87
CA GLU A 495 -6.33 -41.53 11.36
C GLU A 495 -6.50 -40.18 12.05
N LYS A 496 -7.36 -39.29 11.52
CA LYS A 496 -7.74 -38.05 12.20
C LYS A 496 -8.30 -38.33 13.59
N GLU A 497 -9.17 -39.33 13.71
CA GLU A 497 -9.75 -39.71 15.01
C GLU A 497 -8.69 -40.21 15.99
N ALA A 498 -7.76 -41.06 15.53
CA ALA A 498 -6.63 -41.50 16.35
C ALA A 498 -5.73 -40.33 16.77
N ILE A 499 -5.50 -39.35 15.88
CA ILE A 499 -4.73 -38.14 16.19
C ILE A 499 -5.46 -37.27 17.21
N ARG A 500 -6.77 -37.03 17.05
CA ARG A 500 -7.57 -36.25 18.01
C ARG A 500 -7.52 -36.87 19.41
N GLN A 501 -7.70 -38.18 19.50
CA GLN A 501 -7.62 -38.90 20.77
C GLN A 501 -6.22 -38.82 21.38
N GLY A 502 -5.17 -39.02 20.57
CA GLY A 502 -3.79 -38.93 21.04
C GLY A 502 -3.35 -37.52 21.45
N LEU A 503 -3.96 -36.48 20.88
CA LEU A 503 -3.74 -35.09 21.29
C LEU A 503 -4.46 -34.78 22.60
N ALA A 504 -5.68 -35.28 22.78
CA ALA A 504 -6.48 -35.08 23.99
C ALA A 504 -5.93 -35.85 25.20
N ASP A 505 -5.34 -37.03 25.01
CA ASP A 505 -4.74 -37.82 26.10
C ASP A 505 -3.26 -37.47 26.36
N GLY A 506 -2.61 -36.77 25.43
CA GLY A 506 -1.23 -36.29 25.50
C GLY A 506 -0.17 -37.33 25.09
N SER A 507 -0.58 -38.44 24.47
CA SER A 507 0.33 -39.43 23.88
C SER A 507 1.04 -38.88 22.64
N ILE A 508 0.38 -38.02 21.86
CA ILE A 508 1.03 -37.26 20.78
C ILE A 508 1.66 -36.01 21.38
N LYS A 509 2.97 -35.85 21.21
CA LYS A 509 3.74 -34.71 21.71
C LYS A 509 3.85 -33.58 20.69
N ILE A 510 3.94 -33.91 19.41
CA ILE A 510 4.08 -32.93 18.34
C ILE A 510 3.07 -33.24 17.23
N VAL A 511 2.27 -32.25 16.87
CA VAL A 511 1.46 -32.31 15.64
C VAL A 511 1.96 -31.29 14.63
N ILE A 512 2.07 -31.74 13.39
CA ILE A 512 2.49 -30.92 12.24
C ILE A 512 1.35 -30.98 11.24
N GLY A 513 0.90 -29.84 10.73
CA GLY A 513 -0.27 -29.86 9.86
C GLY A 513 -0.59 -28.54 9.18
N THR A 514 -1.71 -28.55 8.47
CA THR A 514 -2.27 -27.35 7.82
C THR A 514 -3.37 -26.74 8.70
N HIS A 515 -4.33 -26.03 8.10
CA HIS A 515 -5.53 -25.55 8.78
C HIS A 515 -6.32 -26.67 9.50
N ALA A 516 -6.08 -27.94 9.16
CA ALA A 516 -6.67 -29.07 9.88
C ALA A 516 -6.33 -29.09 11.38
N VAL A 517 -5.19 -28.50 11.81
CA VAL A 517 -4.81 -28.44 13.24
C VAL A 517 -5.71 -27.49 14.04
N ILE A 518 -6.25 -26.46 13.39
CA ILE A 518 -7.11 -25.46 14.04
C ILE A 518 -8.59 -25.83 14.02
N GLU A 519 -8.99 -26.93 13.37
CA GLU A 519 -10.39 -27.38 13.33
C GLU A 519 -10.99 -27.55 14.75
N PRO A 520 -12.26 -27.18 14.99
CA PRO A 520 -12.83 -27.09 16.35
C PRO A 520 -12.79 -28.38 17.18
N ASP A 521 -12.71 -29.53 16.53
CA ASP A 521 -12.65 -30.87 17.12
C ASP A 521 -11.25 -31.28 17.62
N VAL A 522 -10.19 -30.60 17.19
CA VAL A 522 -8.83 -30.86 17.65
C VAL A 522 -8.60 -30.19 19.01
N GLN A 523 -8.46 -31.01 20.06
CA GLN A 523 -8.20 -30.58 21.43
C GLN A 523 -6.86 -31.13 21.92
N PHE A 524 -6.10 -30.28 22.60
CA PHE A 524 -4.82 -30.63 23.19
C PHE A 524 -4.98 -30.79 24.70
N LYS A 525 -4.21 -31.70 25.29
CA LYS A 525 -4.10 -31.82 26.74
C LYS A 525 -3.30 -30.67 27.35
N ASP A 526 -2.18 -30.31 26.73
CA ASP A 526 -1.23 -29.32 27.26
C ASP A 526 -0.41 -28.67 26.14
N LEU A 527 -1.04 -27.90 25.25
CA LEU A 527 -0.37 -27.15 24.19
C LEU A 527 0.36 -25.93 24.75
N GLN A 528 1.69 -25.90 24.64
CA GLN A 528 2.55 -24.87 25.22
C GLN A 528 3.52 -24.22 24.22
N PHE A 529 3.69 -24.81 23.04
CA PHE A 529 4.55 -24.25 21.99
C PHE A 529 3.87 -24.32 20.63
N VAL A 530 3.84 -23.21 19.91
CA VAL A 530 3.19 -23.10 18.60
C VAL A 530 4.19 -22.51 17.62
N VAL A 531 4.32 -23.15 16.46
CA VAL A 531 5.11 -22.65 15.33
C VAL A 531 4.18 -22.37 14.15
N ILE A 532 4.30 -21.18 13.56
CA ILE A 532 3.59 -20.82 12.34
C ILE A 532 4.62 -20.47 11.27
N ASP A 533 4.68 -21.27 10.20
CA ASP A 533 5.59 -21.03 9.07
C ASP A 533 4.90 -20.24 7.96
N GLU A 534 5.64 -19.34 7.30
CA GLU A 534 5.13 -18.45 6.25
C GLU A 534 3.85 -17.70 6.63
N GLN A 535 3.90 -16.97 7.75
CA GLN A 535 2.72 -16.35 8.38
C GLN A 535 1.83 -15.49 7.47
N HIS A 536 2.40 -14.90 6.41
CA HIS A 536 1.68 -13.98 5.52
C HIS A 536 0.56 -14.69 4.72
N ARG A 537 0.53 -16.03 4.72
CA ARG A 537 -0.54 -16.84 4.11
C ARG A 537 -1.68 -17.17 5.08
N PHE A 538 -1.52 -16.90 6.37
CA PHE A 538 -2.52 -17.18 7.40
C PHE A 538 -3.25 -15.91 7.83
N GLY A 539 -4.58 -16.03 7.97
CA GLY A 539 -5.40 -14.94 8.50
C GLY A 539 -5.08 -14.63 9.97
N VAL A 540 -5.39 -13.41 10.41
CA VAL A 540 -5.26 -13.02 11.84
C VAL A 540 -6.08 -13.96 12.73
N GLU A 541 -7.29 -14.34 12.30
CA GLU A 541 -8.20 -15.24 13.02
C GLU A 541 -7.61 -16.63 13.23
N GLN A 542 -6.99 -17.21 12.20
CA GLN A 542 -6.38 -18.56 12.27
C GLN A 542 -5.24 -18.61 13.28
N ARG A 543 -4.46 -17.52 13.40
CA ARG A 543 -3.39 -17.41 14.40
C ARG A 543 -3.95 -17.32 15.83
N ALA A 544 -5.03 -16.55 16.00
CA ALA A 544 -5.71 -16.44 17.27
C ALA A 544 -6.36 -17.77 17.69
N GLU A 545 -6.91 -18.52 16.73
CA GLU A 545 -7.54 -19.84 16.96
C GLU A 545 -6.52 -20.90 17.37
N LEU A 546 -5.36 -20.98 16.71
CA LEU A 546 -4.31 -21.91 17.13
C LEU A 546 -3.79 -21.59 18.54
N ARG A 547 -3.71 -20.30 18.88
CA ARG A 547 -3.30 -19.85 20.21
C ARG A 547 -4.35 -20.17 21.28
N SER A 548 -5.64 -20.02 20.98
CA SER A 548 -6.72 -20.26 21.94
C SER A 548 -6.88 -21.74 22.32
N LYS A 549 -6.27 -22.66 21.55
CA LYS A 549 -6.20 -24.09 21.86
C LYS A 549 -5.24 -24.45 22.99
N GLY A 550 -4.35 -23.54 23.39
CA GLY A 550 -3.44 -23.71 24.52
C GLY A 550 -3.70 -22.66 25.61
N THR A 551 -3.03 -22.81 26.76
CA THR A 551 -3.06 -21.79 27.83
C THR A 551 -1.86 -20.87 27.69
N ASN A 552 -2.02 -19.79 26.92
CA ASN A 552 -0.97 -18.81 26.60
C ASN A 552 0.34 -19.45 26.05
N PRO A 553 0.24 -20.29 25.00
CA PRO A 553 1.41 -20.99 24.47
C PRO A 553 2.45 -20.01 23.91
N HIS A 554 3.72 -20.39 24.01
CA HIS A 554 4.84 -19.71 23.37
C HIS A 554 4.70 -19.77 21.85
N LEU A 555 4.64 -18.62 21.18
CA LEU A 555 4.53 -18.53 19.73
C LEU A 555 5.87 -18.22 19.08
N LEU A 556 6.27 -19.07 18.13
CA LEU A 556 7.33 -18.83 17.17
C LEU A 556 6.71 -18.66 15.77
N VAL A 557 6.95 -17.53 15.15
CA VAL A 557 6.56 -17.26 13.77
C VAL A 557 7.79 -17.33 12.89
N MET A 558 7.72 -18.05 11.77
CA MET A 558 8.82 -18.14 10.82
C MET A 558 8.46 -17.47 9.51
N THR A 559 9.45 -16.85 8.88
CA THR A 559 9.32 -16.29 7.53
C THR A 559 10.58 -16.54 6.74
N ALA A 560 10.44 -16.94 5.47
CA ALA A 560 11.55 -16.97 4.54
C ALA A 560 11.74 -15.65 3.82
N THR A 561 10.71 -14.80 3.75
CA THR A 561 10.81 -13.43 3.26
C THR A 561 11.62 -12.60 4.26
N PRO A 562 12.77 -12.04 3.84
CA PRO A 562 13.44 -11.04 4.64
C PRO A 562 12.54 -9.80 4.73
N ILE A 563 12.18 -9.42 5.95
CA ILE A 563 11.48 -8.21 6.30
C ILE A 563 12.53 -7.12 6.59
N PRO A 564 12.42 -5.94 5.96
CA PRO A 564 13.22 -4.76 6.28
C PRO A 564 13.17 -4.42 7.76
N ARG A 565 14.29 -3.97 8.32
CA ARG A 565 14.38 -3.66 9.76
C ARG A 565 13.33 -2.64 10.21
N SER A 566 13.08 -1.62 9.41
CA SER A 566 12.10 -0.58 9.73
C SER A 566 10.67 -1.11 9.78
N LEU A 567 10.32 -2.05 8.92
CA LEU A 567 9.03 -2.74 8.93
C LEU A 567 8.90 -3.67 10.13
N ALA A 568 9.98 -4.37 10.47
CA ALA A 568 10.02 -5.25 11.61
C ALA A 568 9.82 -4.47 12.94
N LEU A 569 10.38 -3.27 13.06
CA LEU A 569 10.22 -2.41 14.23
C LEU A 569 8.85 -1.72 14.33
N THR A 570 8.10 -1.60 13.23
CA THR A 570 6.83 -0.87 13.18
C THR A 570 5.63 -1.81 13.12
N VAL A 571 5.49 -2.57 12.04
CA VAL A 571 4.33 -3.43 11.79
C VAL A 571 4.39 -4.72 12.60
N PHE A 572 5.59 -5.26 12.80
CA PHE A 572 5.82 -6.48 13.58
C PHE A 572 6.49 -6.18 14.93
N GLY A 573 6.44 -4.94 15.40
CA GLY A 573 7.22 -4.54 16.57
C GLY A 573 6.68 -5.10 17.89
N ASP A 574 5.49 -5.73 17.87
CA ASP A 574 4.94 -6.53 18.97
C ASP A 574 5.65 -7.89 19.11
N LEU A 575 6.37 -8.31 18.07
CA LEU A 575 7.20 -9.51 18.04
C LEU A 575 8.65 -9.18 18.45
N ASP A 576 9.25 -10.07 19.23
CA ASP A 576 10.71 -10.13 19.36
C ASP A 576 11.29 -10.76 18.09
N ILE A 577 12.43 -10.27 17.60
CA ILE A 577 12.97 -10.68 16.30
C ILE A 577 14.29 -11.42 16.52
N SER A 578 14.40 -12.61 15.96
CA SER A 578 15.68 -13.31 15.78
C SER A 578 16.02 -13.39 14.30
N VAL A 579 17.24 -13.00 13.95
CA VAL A 579 17.72 -12.91 12.57
C VAL A 579 18.75 -14.01 12.33
N MET A 580 18.51 -14.81 11.28
CA MET A 580 19.42 -15.84 10.77
C MET A 580 19.96 -15.44 9.40
N ASP A 581 20.99 -14.60 9.40
CA ASP A 581 21.65 -14.02 8.22
C ASP A 581 22.84 -14.87 7.71
N VAL A 582 23.34 -15.80 8.52
CA VAL A 582 24.44 -16.69 8.15
C VAL A 582 23.92 -18.00 7.53
N MET A 583 24.32 -18.26 6.28
CA MET A 583 24.01 -19.52 5.60
C MET A 583 24.85 -20.70 6.15
N PRO A 584 24.28 -21.92 6.27
CA PRO A 584 25.02 -23.10 6.67
C PRO A 584 26.19 -23.46 5.74
N ALA A 585 27.24 -24.06 6.29
CA ALA A 585 28.41 -24.49 5.53
C ALA A 585 28.04 -25.57 4.48
N GLY A 586 28.65 -25.49 3.29
CA GLY A 586 28.45 -26.43 2.19
C GLY A 586 27.39 -26.02 1.16
N ARG A 587 26.67 -24.91 1.38
CA ARG A 587 25.72 -24.39 0.41
C ARG A 587 26.40 -23.53 -0.64
N GLN A 588 26.15 -23.82 -1.92
CA GLN A 588 26.68 -23.05 -3.04
C GLN A 588 25.82 -21.82 -3.32
N THR A 589 26.45 -20.70 -3.65
CA THR A 589 25.76 -19.47 -4.08
C THR A 589 25.11 -19.68 -5.43
N ILE A 590 23.91 -19.12 -5.62
CA ILE A 590 23.20 -19.23 -6.89
C ILE A 590 23.76 -18.18 -7.84
N ALA A 591 24.15 -18.61 -9.05
CA ALA A 591 24.59 -17.68 -10.08
C ALA A 591 23.36 -17.00 -10.70
N THR A 592 23.20 -15.69 -10.49
CA THR A 592 22.05 -14.94 -11.01
C THR A 592 22.47 -14.08 -12.19
N HIS A 593 21.74 -14.17 -13.30
CA HIS A 593 21.98 -13.39 -14.51
C HIS A 593 20.71 -12.73 -15.01
N VAL A 594 20.79 -11.45 -15.36
CA VAL A 594 19.74 -10.73 -16.09
C VAL A 594 20.04 -10.86 -17.58
N LEU A 595 19.10 -11.41 -18.33
CA LEU A 595 19.19 -11.57 -19.78
C LEU A 595 18.24 -10.60 -20.47
N ARG A 596 18.57 -10.20 -21.70
CA ARG A 596 17.66 -9.42 -22.53
C ARG A 596 16.58 -10.31 -23.15
N PRO A 597 15.37 -9.79 -23.47
CA PRO A 597 14.31 -10.58 -24.09
C PRO A 597 14.73 -11.34 -25.35
N GLN A 598 15.65 -10.80 -26.16
CA GLN A 598 16.17 -11.47 -27.36
C GLN A 598 17.09 -12.66 -27.04
N GLU A 599 17.63 -12.74 -25.83
CA GLU A 599 18.48 -13.83 -25.37
C GLU A 599 17.67 -15.02 -24.82
N ARG A 600 16.33 -15.00 -24.93
CA ARG A 600 15.46 -16.08 -24.45
C ARG A 600 15.84 -17.47 -24.98
N GLU A 601 16.17 -17.57 -26.27
CA GLU A 601 16.63 -18.83 -26.88
C GLU A 601 17.88 -19.41 -26.21
N ARG A 602 18.77 -18.52 -25.74
CA ARG A 602 19.96 -18.91 -24.98
C ARG A 602 19.57 -19.52 -23.63
N ALA A 603 18.56 -18.98 -22.96
CA ALA A 603 18.04 -19.54 -21.70
C ALA A 603 17.44 -20.94 -21.93
N TYR A 604 16.67 -21.14 -23.00
CA TYR A 604 16.10 -22.45 -23.34
C TYR A 604 17.17 -23.49 -23.65
N THR A 605 18.23 -23.10 -24.36
CA THR A 605 19.40 -23.96 -24.61
C THR A 605 20.06 -24.40 -23.30
N MET A 606 20.19 -23.48 -22.32
CA MET A 606 20.74 -23.80 -21.01
C MET A 606 19.86 -24.76 -20.21
N ILE A 607 18.53 -24.59 -20.27
CA ILE A 607 17.56 -25.51 -19.65
C ILE A 607 17.73 -26.92 -20.21
N ARG A 608 17.72 -27.06 -21.54
CA ARG A 608 17.91 -28.34 -22.23
C ARG A 608 19.20 -29.04 -21.79
N ALA A 609 20.32 -28.32 -21.79
CA ALA A 609 21.61 -28.87 -21.37
C ALA A 609 21.65 -29.32 -19.89
N GLN A 610 20.90 -28.68 -19.00
CA GLN A 610 20.79 -29.10 -17.59
C GLN A 610 19.89 -30.33 -17.43
N VAL A 611 18.78 -30.39 -18.17
CA VAL A 611 17.86 -31.52 -18.18
C VAL A 611 18.51 -32.78 -18.74
N GLU A 612 19.29 -32.66 -19.82
CA GLU A 612 20.08 -33.77 -20.38
C GLU A 612 21.10 -34.35 -19.37
N ARG A 613 21.57 -33.54 -18.42
CA ARG A 613 22.44 -33.95 -17.30
C ARG A 613 21.67 -34.55 -16.12
N GLY A 614 20.38 -34.83 -16.30
CA GLY A 614 19.49 -35.41 -15.30
C GLY A 614 19.06 -34.43 -14.20
N SER A 615 19.15 -33.13 -14.43
CA SER A 615 18.64 -32.10 -13.52
C SER A 615 17.23 -31.65 -13.95
N GLN A 616 16.56 -30.83 -13.12
CA GLN A 616 15.25 -30.26 -13.44
C GLN A 616 15.31 -28.74 -13.47
N ALA A 617 14.29 -28.10 -14.07
CA ALA A 617 14.20 -26.65 -14.19
C ALA A 617 12.81 -26.10 -13.86
N PHE A 618 12.78 -24.86 -13.39
CA PHE A 618 11.56 -24.06 -13.22
C PHE A 618 11.50 -22.96 -14.26
N ILE A 619 10.30 -22.70 -14.80
CA ILE A 619 9.99 -21.52 -15.62
C ILE A 619 8.81 -20.79 -14.97
N VAL A 620 9.02 -19.54 -14.55
CA VAL A 620 8.06 -18.78 -13.76
C VAL A 620 7.59 -17.54 -14.50
N TYR A 621 6.27 -17.34 -14.52
CA TYR A 621 5.60 -16.20 -15.14
C TYR A 621 4.88 -15.31 -14.10
N PRO A 622 4.85 -13.98 -14.30
CA PRO A 622 4.18 -13.06 -13.39
C PRO A 622 2.66 -13.18 -13.52
N LEU A 623 1.95 -12.87 -12.42
CA LEU A 623 0.51 -12.63 -12.45
C LEU A 623 0.27 -11.21 -13.01
N ILE A 624 -0.76 -11.00 -13.82
CA ILE A 624 -1.09 -9.67 -14.35
C ILE A 624 -2.23 -9.10 -13.50
N GLU A 625 -1.89 -8.20 -12.57
CA GLU A 625 -2.78 -7.70 -11.52
C GLU A 625 -4.07 -7.01 -12.01
N GLU A 626 -4.16 -6.59 -13.27
CA GLU A 626 -5.31 -5.82 -13.75
C GLU A 626 -6.55 -6.65 -14.13
N SER A 627 -6.50 -7.99 -14.09
CA SER A 627 -7.70 -8.81 -14.31
C SER A 627 -7.54 -10.25 -13.81
N GLU A 628 -8.07 -10.53 -12.62
CA GLU A 628 -8.29 -11.90 -12.10
C GLU A 628 -9.05 -12.83 -13.08
N LYS A 629 -9.66 -12.29 -14.15
CA LYS A 629 -10.32 -13.03 -15.22
C LYS A 629 -9.38 -13.47 -16.37
N ILE A 630 -8.23 -12.83 -16.58
CA ILE A 630 -7.30 -13.04 -17.72
C ILE A 630 -5.97 -13.69 -17.28
N ASP A 631 -5.85 -14.24 -16.06
CA ASP A 631 -4.56 -14.80 -15.57
C ASP A 631 -4.23 -16.22 -16.01
N ALA A 632 -5.24 -17.02 -16.39
CA ALA A 632 -5.02 -18.39 -16.88
C ALA A 632 -4.42 -18.51 -18.29
N PRO A 633 -4.69 -17.64 -19.28
CA PRO A 633 -4.19 -17.78 -20.64
C PRO A 633 -2.66 -17.71 -20.72
N ALA A 634 -1.97 -16.70 -20.17
CA ALA A 634 -0.54 -16.52 -20.45
C ALA A 634 0.34 -17.74 -20.10
N ALA A 635 0.26 -18.25 -18.87
CA ALA A 635 1.06 -19.42 -18.46
C ALA A 635 0.58 -20.72 -19.15
N VAL A 636 -0.71 -20.83 -19.54
CA VAL A 636 -1.25 -21.99 -20.26
C VAL A 636 -0.83 -21.94 -21.74
N ASP A 637 -0.93 -20.77 -22.37
CA ASP A 637 -0.56 -20.50 -23.76
C ASP A 637 0.94 -20.71 -23.92
N ASP A 638 1.76 -20.13 -23.02
CA ASP A 638 3.21 -20.35 -23.01
C ASP A 638 3.56 -21.81 -22.70
N PHE A 639 2.82 -22.49 -21.81
CA PHE A 639 3.02 -23.93 -21.58
C PHE A 639 2.74 -24.75 -22.84
N GLU A 640 1.70 -24.42 -23.61
CA GLU A 640 1.42 -25.10 -24.87
C GLU A 640 2.53 -24.88 -25.90
N THR A 641 3.00 -23.64 -26.06
CA THR A 641 4.12 -23.32 -26.97
C THR A 641 5.41 -24.00 -26.52
N LEU A 642 5.74 -23.93 -25.23
CA LEU A 642 6.92 -24.59 -24.68
C LEU A 642 6.87 -26.11 -24.87
N SER A 643 5.71 -26.73 -24.66
CA SER A 643 5.52 -28.18 -24.78
C SER A 643 5.51 -28.66 -26.23
N LYS A 644 4.93 -27.89 -27.16
CA LYS A 644 4.79 -28.31 -28.58
C LYS A 644 5.98 -27.89 -29.46
N GLU A 645 6.57 -26.73 -29.21
CA GLU A 645 7.53 -26.11 -30.12
C GLU A 645 8.96 -26.09 -29.57
N VAL A 646 9.15 -25.75 -28.29
CA VAL A 646 10.49 -25.53 -27.71
C VAL A 646 11.10 -26.80 -27.09
N PHE A 647 10.29 -27.54 -26.34
CA PHE A 647 10.66 -28.75 -25.62
C PHE A 647 9.75 -29.95 -25.93
N PRO A 648 9.53 -30.30 -27.22
CA PRO A 648 8.65 -31.41 -27.60
C PRO A 648 9.11 -32.78 -27.11
N ASP A 649 10.38 -32.89 -26.72
CA ASP A 649 11.04 -34.10 -26.26
C ASP A 649 11.16 -34.21 -24.73
N LEU A 650 10.75 -33.18 -23.98
CA LEU A 650 10.82 -33.16 -22.51
C LEU A 650 9.44 -33.20 -21.86
N LYS A 651 9.36 -33.63 -20.61
CA LYS A 651 8.10 -33.68 -19.87
C LYS A 651 7.88 -32.41 -19.08
N LEU A 652 6.88 -31.62 -19.47
CA LEU A 652 6.53 -30.38 -18.81
C LEU A 652 5.32 -30.57 -17.89
N GLY A 653 5.41 -30.03 -16.67
CA GLY A 653 4.28 -29.85 -15.77
C GLY A 653 3.79 -28.39 -15.77
N LEU A 654 2.51 -28.16 -15.48
CA LEU A 654 1.92 -26.83 -15.34
C LEU A 654 1.36 -26.65 -13.93
N LEU A 655 1.66 -25.51 -13.30
CA LEU A 655 1.11 -25.17 -12.00
C LEU A 655 0.68 -23.70 -11.94
N HIS A 656 -0.60 -23.42 -11.69
CA HIS A 656 -1.10 -22.05 -11.60
C HIS A 656 -2.08 -21.82 -10.45
N GLY A 657 -2.31 -20.54 -10.11
CA GLY A 657 -3.10 -20.11 -8.95
C GLY A 657 -4.51 -20.69 -8.87
N ARG A 658 -5.16 -20.87 -10.04
CA ARG A 658 -6.53 -21.38 -10.13
C ARG A 658 -6.71 -22.90 -9.96
N MET A 659 -5.62 -23.68 -9.94
CA MET A 659 -5.71 -25.13 -9.71
C MET A 659 -6.21 -25.40 -8.29
N LYS A 660 -6.96 -26.49 -8.10
CA LYS A 660 -7.37 -26.91 -6.76
C LYS A 660 -6.12 -27.26 -5.93
N PRO A 661 -6.13 -27.05 -4.60
CA PRO A 661 -5.00 -27.41 -3.75
C PRO A 661 -4.51 -28.86 -3.95
N SER A 662 -5.43 -29.82 -4.09
CA SER A 662 -5.09 -31.22 -4.35
C SER A 662 -4.37 -31.45 -5.69
N GLU A 663 -4.75 -30.71 -6.73
CA GLU A 663 -4.13 -30.80 -8.06
C GLU A 663 -2.72 -30.17 -8.06
N LYS A 664 -2.55 -29.06 -7.33
CA LYS A 664 -1.23 -28.42 -7.13
C LYS A 664 -0.30 -29.38 -6.40
N ASP A 665 -0.80 -30.00 -5.33
CA ASP A 665 -0.04 -30.97 -4.56
C ASP A 665 0.41 -32.14 -5.46
N GLU A 666 -0.51 -32.71 -6.27
CA GLU A 666 -0.21 -33.79 -7.22
C GLU A 666 0.88 -33.40 -8.25
N VAL A 667 0.76 -32.23 -8.90
CA VAL A 667 1.76 -31.78 -9.87
C VAL A 667 3.13 -31.61 -9.22
N MET A 668 3.16 -31.07 -8.00
CA MET A 668 4.41 -30.90 -7.26
C MET A 668 5.02 -32.23 -6.84
N TYR A 669 4.23 -33.24 -6.47
CA TYR A 669 4.73 -34.59 -6.21
C TYR A 669 5.35 -35.19 -7.47
N LYS A 670 4.66 -35.13 -8.61
CA LYS A 670 5.17 -35.60 -9.90
C LYS A 670 6.47 -34.90 -10.29
N PHE A 671 6.56 -33.58 -10.08
CA PHE A 671 7.79 -32.85 -10.33
C PHE A 671 8.91 -33.28 -9.36
N ARG A 672 8.65 -33.39 -8.05
CA ARG A 672 9.65 -33.86 -7.08
C ARG A 672 10.17 -35.26 -7.41
N ASP A 673 9.29 -36.15 -7.84
CA ASP A 673 9.57 -37.55 -8.12
C ASP A 673 10.12 -37.78 -9.55
N ARG A 674 10.45 -36.69 -10.26
CA ARG A 674 11.05 -36.65 -11.62
C ARG A 674 10.16 -37.22 -12.74
N GLU A 675 8.86 -37.17 -12.57
CA GLU A 675 7.93 -37.42 -13.68
C GLU A 675 7.89 -36.26 -14.68
N PHE A 676 8.22 -35.05 -14.22
CA PHE A 676 8.37 -33.85 -15.04
C PHE A 676 9.81 -33.33 -14.97
N ASP A 677 10.37 -32.99 -16.12
CA ASP A 677 11.71 -32.40 -16.26
C ASP A 677 11.69 -30.90 -15.98
N ILE A 678 10.63 -30.23 -16.44
CA ILE A 678 10.43 -28.78 -16.35
C ILE A 678 9.07 -28.51 -15.72
N LEU A 679 9.03 -27.60 -14.74
CA LEU A 679 7.77 -27.10 -14.20
C LEU A 679 7.54 -25.64 -14.62
N VAL A 680 6.48 -25.42 -15.39
CA VAL A 680 5.99 -24.09 -15.77
C VAL A 680 4.98 -23.63 -14.74
N SER A 681 5.17 -22.43 -14.17
CA SER A 681 4.28 -21.95 -13.12
C SER A 681 4.15 -20.44 -13.03
N THR A 682 3.13 -19.99 -12.30
CA THR A 682 3.05 -18.62 -11.81
C THR A 682 3.73 -18.48 -10.44
N THR A 683 3.51 -17.38 -9.73
CA THR A 683 4.01 -17.13 -8.36
C THR A 683 3.64 -18.19 -7.30
N VAL A 684 2.87 -19.21 -7.62
CA VAL A 684 2.40 -20.20 -6.63
C VAL A 684 3.55 -21.06 -6.06
N ILE A 685 4.66 -21.24 -6.79
CA ILE A 685 5.87 -21.92 -6.28
C ILE A 685 6.53 -21.15 -5.13
N GLU A 686 6.16 -19.87 -4.93
CA GLU A 686 6.63 -19.04 -3.82
C GLU A 686 6.49 -19.73 -2.46
N VAL A 687 5.51 -20.64 -2.29
CA VAL A 687 5.28 -21.40 -1.04
C VAL A 687 5.39 -22.91 -1.24
N GLY A 688 6.63 -23.39 -1.40
CA GLY A 688 7.07 -24.71 -0.92
C GLY A 688 6.86 -25.93 -1.81
N VAL A 689 7.96 -26.42 -2.40
CA VAL A 689 8.53 -27.78 -2.27
C VAL A 689 10.06 -27.67 -2.39
N ASP A 690 10.80 -28.47 -1.63
CA ASP A 690 12.23 -28.69 -1.85
C ASP A 690 12.45 -29.71 -2.96
N VAL A 691 13.04 -29.28 -4.08
CA VAL A 691 13.42 -30.17 -5.19
C VAL A 691 14.94 -30.10 -5.35
N PRO A 692 15.72 -30.94 -4.63
CA PRO A 692 17.18 -30.86 -4.63
C PRO A 692 17.82 -31.02 -6.01
N ASN A 693 17.11 -31.67 -6.94
CA ASN A 693 17.57 -31.88 -8.32
C ASN A 693 17.25 -30.72 -9.26
N SER A 694 16.50 -29.71 -8.81
CA SER A 694 16.23 -28.50 -9.58
C SER A 694 17.42 -27.54 -9.51
N THR A 695 18.02 -27.27 -10.66
CA THR A 695 19.30 -26.52 -10.76
C THR A 695 19.17 -25.23 -11.55
N LEU A 696 18.06 -25.01 -12.25
CA LEU A 696 17.86 -23.83 -13.08
C LEU A 696 16.48 -23.23 -12.83
N MET A 697 16.46 -21.92 -12.53
CA MET A 697 15.25 -21.10 -12.37
C MET A 697 15.23 -20.05 -13.47
N LEU A 698 14.24 -20.08 -14.35
CA LEU A 698 13.98 -19.03 -15.34
C LEU A 698 12.76 -18.22 -14.91
N ILE A 699 12.89 -16.90 -14.80
CA ILE A 699 11.77 -16.01 -14.48
C ILE A 699 11.56 -15.07 -15.66
N GLU A 700 10.45 -15.25 -16.37
CA GLU A 700 9.98 -14.34 -17.42
C GLU A 700 9.27 -13.14 -16.80
N GLY A 701 9.28 -11.98 -17.48
CA GLY A 701 8.70 -10.74 -16.96
C GLY A 701 9.21 -10.34 -15.56
N ALA A 702 10.49 -10.59 -15.28
CA ALA A 702 11.08 -10.44 -13.94
C ALA A 702 10.91 -9.04 -13.33
N ASP A 703 10.80 -8.00 -14.17
CA ASP A 703 10.58 -6.60 -13.77
C ASP A 703 9.25 -6.38 -13.03
N ARG A 704 8.27 -7.26 -13.24
CA ARG A 704 6.95 -7.20 -12.61
C ARG A 704 6.95 -7.71 -11.17
N PHE A 705 7.95 -8.50 -10.77
CA PHE A 705 8.04 -9.07 -9.43
C PHE A 705 8.69 -8.11 -8.42
N GLY A 706 8.31 -8.23 -7.15
CA GLY A 706 9.04 -7.62 -6.03
C GLY A 706 10.43 -8.27 -5.88
N LEU A 707 11.44 -7.53 -5.41
CA LEU A 707 12.77 -8.12 -5.18
C LEU A 707 12.73 -9.21 -4.12
N ALA A 708 11.90 -9.05 -3.10
CA ALA A 708 11.69 -10.09 -2.09
C ALA A 708 11.09 -11.37 -2.68
N GLN A 709 10.16 -11.25 -3.64
CA GLN A 709 9.56 -12.40 -4.34
C GLN A 709 10.57 -13.08 -5.26
N LEU A 710 11.34 -12.31 -6.04
CA LEU A 710 12.43 -12.82 -6.86
C LEU A 710 13.46 -13.57 -6.02
N HIS A 711 13.80 -13.04 -4.83
CA HIS A 711 14.69 -13.69 -3.87
C HIS A 711 14.16 -15.03 -3.38
N GLN A 712 12.87 -15.10 -3.04
CA GLN A 712 12.23 -16.36 -2.65
C GLN A 712 12.22 -17.39 -3.80
N LEU A 713 11.87 -16.97 -5.02
CA LEU A 713 11.90 -17.81 -6.22
C LEU A 713 13.32 -18.30 -6.51
N ARG A 714 14.33 -17.42 -6.44
CA ARG A 714 15.74 -17.81 -6.55
C ARG A 714 16.08 -18.90 -5.53
N GLY A 715 15.66 -18.75 -4.27
CA GLY A 715 15.91 -19.73 -3.20
C GLY A 715 15.21 -21.09 -3.38
N ARG A 716 14.38 -21.28 -4.41
CA ARG A 716 13.77 -22.58 -4.75
C ARG A 716 14.72 -23.51 -5.50
N VAL A 717 15.84 -23.00 -6.04
CA VAL A 717 16.94 -23.80 -6.59
C VAL A 717 18.17 -23.73 -5.67
N GLY A 718 19.20 -24.55 -5.92
CA GLY A 718 20.42 -24.54 -5.10
C GLY A 718 20.29 -25.24 -3.76
N ARG A 719 19.46 -26.29 -3.70
CA ARG A 719 19.26 -27.12 -2.49
C ARG A 719 20.06 -28.42 -2.49
N GLY A 720 20.53 -28.86 -3.65
CA GLY A 720 21.49 -29.96 -3.77
C GLY A 720 22.95 -29.48 -3.79
N SER A 721 23.87 -30.41 -4.07
CA SER A 721 25.31 -30.15 -4.20
C SER A 721 25.72 -29.58 -5.57
N LYS A 722 24.79 -29.49 -6.52
CA LYS A 722 25.02 -28.99 -7.88
C LYS A 722 24.91 -27.46 -7.92
N GLN A 723 25.83 -26.83 -8.66
CA GLN A 723 25.79 -25.39 -8.93
C GLN A 723 24.48 -25.02 -9.62
N SER A 724 23.74 -24.10 -9.03
CA SER A 724 22.44 -23.67 -9.53
C SER A 724 22.49 -22.27 -10.13
N THR A 725 21.63 -22.03 -11.11
CA THR A 725 21.57 -20.78 -11.90
C THR A 725 20.16 -20.21 -11.88
N CYS A 726 20.05 -18.89 -11.73
CA CYS A 726 18.79 -18.15 -11.83
C CYS A 726 18.90 -17.13 -12.98
N LEU A 727 18.00 -17.22 -13.95
CA LEU A 727 17.94 -16.37 -15.13
C LEU A 727 16.70 -15.47 -15.01
N LEU A 728 16.90 -14.17 -15.17
CA LEU A 728 15.85 -13.15 -15.09
C LEU A 728 15.68 -12.51 -16.46
N ILE A 729 14.51 -12.65 -17.07
CA ILE A 729 14.17 -12.02 -18.35
C ILE A 729 13.09 -10.96 -18.08
N PRO A 730 13.35 -9.66 -18.30
CA PRO A 730 12.33 -8.62 -18.19
C PRO A 730 11.37 -8.65 -19.39
N THR A 731 10.26 -7.93 -19.28
CA THR A 731 9.26 -7.81 -20.36
C THR A 731 9.80 -7.02 -21.57
N HIS A 732 10.64 -6.01 -21.32
CA HIS A 732 11.19 -5.09 -22.33
C HIS A 732 12.70 -4.90 -22.13
N GLU A 733 13.43 -4.53 -23.19
CA GLU A 733 14.89 -4.33 -23.13
C GLU A 733 15.33 -3.27 -22.13
N ASP A 734 14.65 -2.11 -22.10
CA ASP A 734 15.01 -0.99 -21.22
C ASP A 734 14.98 -1.38 -19.74
N ALA A 735 14.16 -2.38 -19.38
CA ALA A 735 14.06 -2.88 -18.02
C ALA A 735 15.21 -3.82 -17.62
N ALA A 736 16.02 -4.32 -18.56
CA ALA A 736 17.17 -5.18 -18.24
C ALA A 736 18.27 -4.41 -17.48
N GLU A 737 18.39 -3.10 -17.74
CA GLU A 737 19.33 -2.20 -17.08
C GLU A 737 18.75 -1.58 -15.80
N ASN A 738 17.54 -2.00 -15.40
CA ASN A 738 16.90 -1.53 -14.18
C ASN A 738 17.75 -1.90 -12.95
N GLU A 739 18.04 -0.89 -12.13
CA GLU A 739 18.79 -1.00 -10.88
C GLU A 739 18.27 -2.14 -9.98
N ARG A 740 16.96 -2.40 -9.98
CA ARG A 740 16.34 -3.50 -9.22
C ARG A 740 16.83 -4.88 -9.67
N LEU A 741 16.73 -5.19 -10.96
CA LEU A 741 17.15 -6.50 -11.48
C LEU A 741 18.67 -6.68 -11.36
N GLN A 742 19.42 -5.60 -11.53
CA GLN A 742 20.87 -5.60 -11.31
C GLN A 742 21.25 -5.84 -9.84
N ALA A 743 20.50 -5.26 -8.90
CA ALA A 743 20.68 -5.56 -7.48
C ALA A 743 20.45 -7.06 -7.18
N MET A 744 19.42 -7.66 -7.79
CA MET A 744 19.15 -9.09 -7.67
C MET A 744 20.29 -9.98 -8.19
N ALA A 745 21.01 -9.53 -9.22
CA ALA A 745 22.17 -10.24 -9.77
C ALA A 745 23.46 -10.04 -8.95
N THR A 746 23.60 -8.92 -8.26
CA THR A 746 24.83 -8.55 -7.54
C THR A 746 24.86 -9.01 -6.09
N THR A 747 23.72 -9.00 -5.38
CA THR A 747 23.65 -9.48 -3.99
C THR A 747 22.87 -10.77 -3.85
N ASN A 748 23.39 -11.66 -3.01
CA ASN A 748 22.68 -12.85 -2.54
C ASN A 748 21.96 -12.63 -1.21
N ASN A 749 22.17 -11.49 -0.57
CA ASN A 749 21.61 -11.18 0.74
C ASN A 749 20.16 -10.71 0.61
N GLY A 750 19.23 -11.56 1.06
CA GLY A 750 17.82 -11.24 1.02
C GLY A 750 17.41 -9.99 1.81
N PHE A 751 18.11 -9.66 2.89
CA PHE A 751 17.81 -8.48 3.72
C PHE A 751 18.14 -7.17 3.00
N GLU A 752 19.29 -7.12 2.33
CA GLU A 752 19.68 -5.98 1.50
C GLU A 752 18.69 -5.77 0.35
N LEU A 753 18.25 -6.86 -0.29
CA LEU A 753 17.25 -6.82 -1.35
C LEU A 753 15.90 -6.31 -0.84
N ALA A 754 15.47 -6.71 0.35
CA ALA A 754 14.23 -6.26 0.95
C ALA A 754 14.27 -4.76 1.31
N ASP A 755 15.38 -4.28 1.88
CA ASP A 755 15.57 -2.85 2.17
C ASP A 755 15.57 -2.00 0.89
N LEU A 756 16.19 -2.50 -0.17
CA LEU A 756 16.19 -1.83 -1.48
C LEU A 756 14.78 -1.82 -2.10
N ASP A 757 14.04 -2.94 -2.02
CA ASP A 757 12.67 -3.03 -2.53
C ASP A 757 11.75 -2.04 -1.81
N LEU A 758 11.87 -1.95 -0.48
CA LEU A 758 11.09 -1.02 0.32
C LEU A 758 11.40 0.45 -0.03
N LYS A 759 12.66 0.79 -0.32
CA LYS A 759 13.05 2.14 -0.75
C LYS A 759 12.51 2.49 -2.14
N LEU A 760 12.48 1.52 -3.07
CA LEU A 760 12.12 1.75 -4.47
C LEU A 760 10.61 1.64 -4.74
N ARG A 761 9.91 0.69 -4.10
CA ARG A 761 8.46 0.49 -4.26
C ARG A 761 7.63 1.21 -3.21
N GLY A 762 8.22 1.53 -2.06
CA GLY A 762 7.50 2.04 -0.91
C GLY A 762 6.72 0.94 -0.16
N PRO A 763 6.11 1.29 0.98
CA PRO A 763 5.58 0.30 1.92
C PRO A 763 4.24 -0.34 1.56
N GLY A 764 3.49 0.23 0.61
CA GLY A 764 2.10 -0.17 0.33
C GLY A 764 1.96 -1.57 -0.27
N GLU A 765 2.90 -2.02 -1.12
CA GLU A 765 2.86 -3.36 -1.71
C GLU A 765 3.32 -4.45 -0.73
N PHE A 766 4.27 -4.15 0.15
CA PHE A 766 4.87 -5.15 1.06
C PHE A 766 3.89 -5.63 2.15
N LEU A 767 2.96 -4.77 2.54
CA LEU A 767 2.00 -5.01 3.63
C LEU A 767 0.67 -5.60 3.14
N GLY A 768 0.46 -5.68 1.82
CA GLY A 768 -0.83 -6.06 1.26
C GLY A 768 -1.95 -5.07 1.60
N THR A 769 -3.10 -5.22 0.94
CA THR A 769 -4.21 -4.26 1.02
C THR A 769 -4.84 -4.14 2.42
N ARG A 770 -4.68 -5.14 3.29
CA ARG A 770 -5.27 -5.15 4.66
C ARG A 770 -4.35 -4.59 5.76
N GLN A 771 -3.02 -4.59 5.59
CA GLN A 771 -2.09 -3.98 6.56
C GLN A 771 -1.58 -2.60 6.10
N ALA A 772 -1.90 -2.20 4.87
CA ALA A 772 -1.61 -0.87 4.32
C ALA A 772 -2.24 0.28 5.14
N GLY A 773 -3.31 0.02 5.92
CA GLY A 773 -3.94 1.01 6.81
C GLY A 773 -2.94 1.67 7.79
N PHE A 774 -1.95 0.90 8.24
CA PHE A 774 -0.90 1.37 9.15
C PHE A 774 0.02 2.39 8.45
N ALA A 775 0.42 2.11 7.21
CA ALA A 775 1.27 2.97 6.40
C ALA A 775 0.52 4.18 5.80
N SER A 776 -0.78 4.05 5.51
CA SER A 776 -1.61 5.14 4.99
C SER A 776 -1.99 6.18 6.04
N SER A 777 -1.83 5.87 7.33
CA SER A 777 -2.09 6.80 8.43
C SER A 777 -0.99 7.85 8.64
N LEU A 778 0.23 7.56 8.18
CA LEU A 778 1.40 8.44 8.29
C LEU A 778 1.37 9.47 7.14
N LYS A 779 1.39 10.76 7.49
CA LYS A 779 1.37 11.86 6.51
C LYS A 779 2.76 12.43 6.25
N MET A 780 3.61 12.42 7.27
CA MET A 780 4.94 13.03 7.25
C MET A 780 6.05 12.01 7.37
N ALA A 781 5.85 10.98 8.21
CA ALA A 781 6.85 9.96 8.43
C ALA A 781 6.89 8.95 7.28
N SER A 782 8.11 8.50 6.98
CA SER A 782 8.30 7.31 6.16
C SER A 782 8.67 6.14 7.06
N ILE A 783 8.01 4.99 6.87
CA ILE A 783 8.42 3.75 7.54
C ILE A 783 9.74 3.18 6.99
N THR A 784 10.40 3.87 6.06
CA THR A 784 11.75 3.54 5.60
C THR A 784 12.85 4.24 6.41
N ASP A 785 12.48 5.23 7.24
CA ASP A 785 13.44 5.95 8.08
C ASP A 785 13.71 5.19 9.39
N VAL A 786 14.63 4.22 9.31
CA VAL A 786 15.04 3.38 10.45
C VAL A 786 15.53 4.25 11.62
N ALA A 787 16.29 5.30 11.35
CA ALA A 787 16.89 6.14 12.38
C ALA A 787 15.81 6.91 13.18
N LEU A 788 14.80 7.44 12.50
CA LEU A 788 13.66 8.08 13.14
C LEU A 788 12.86 7.07 13.99
N ILE A 789 12.65 5.86 13.49
CA ILE A 789 11.93 4.78 14.19
C ILE A 789 12.66 4.37 15.46
N GLU A 790 13.97 4.13 15.39
CA GLU A 790 14.77 3.74 16.55
C GLU A 790 14.77 4.85 17.61
N LYS A 791 14.97 6.10 17.19
CA LYS A 791 14.93 7.26 18.08
C LYS A 791 13.57 7.41 18.78
N ALA A 792 12.47 7.28 18.04
CA ALA A 792 11.13 7.34 18.61
C ALA A 792 10.84 6.18 19.56
N ARG A 793 11.30 4.96 19.21
CA ARG A 793 11.15 3.76 20.04
C ARG A 793 11.90 3.88 21.36
N GLU A 794 13.15 4.34 21.34
CA GLU A 794 13.96 4.57 22.54
C GLU A 794 13.24 5.51 23.51
N GLN A 795 12.71 6.63 22.98
CA GLN A 795 11.99 7.61 23.78
C GLN A 795 10.66 7.05 24.32
N ALA A 796 9.95 6.24 23.54
CA ALA A 796 8.70 5.61 23.98
C ALA A 796 8.96 4.54 25.05
N GLN A 797 10.06 3.79 24.96
CA GLN A 797 10.50 2.84 25.98
C GLN A 797 10.84 3.58 27.29
N ALA A 798 11.67 4.61 27.22
CA ALA A 798 12.05 5.42 28.38
C ALA A 798 10.82 6.07 29.08
N LEU A 799 9.80 6.45 28.30
CA LEU A 799 8.53 6.94 28.83
C LEU A 799 7.78 5.85 29.60
N PHE A 800 7.59 4.66 29.01
CA PHE A 800 6.87 3.56 29.65
C PHE A 800 7.60 2.94 30.84
N GLU A 801 8.93 3.04 30.91
CA GLU A 801 9.68 2.65 32.11
C GLU A 801 9.35 3.53 33.31
N LYS A 802 9.09 4.82 33.09
CA LYS A 802 8.75 5.79 34.15
C LYS A 802 7.27 5.83 34.47
N ASP A 803 6.42 5.78 33.45
CA ASP A 803 4.97 5.81 33.59
C ASP A 803 4.32 4.79 32.64
N PRO A 804 4.24 3.51 33.04
CA PRO A 804 3.69 2.46 32.20
C PRO A 804 2.27 2.77 31.74
N TYR A 805 1.42 3.29 32.63
CA TYR A 805 -0.01 3.47 32.35
C TYR A 805 -0.38 4.87 31.88
N LEU A 806 0.61 5.76 31.66
CA LEU A 806 0.41 7.17 31.32
C LEU A 806 -0.56 7.88 32.29
N THR A 807 -0.45 7.58 33.59
CA THR A 807 -1.37 8.11 34.61
C THR A 807 -0.85 9.38 35.27
N GLN A 808 0.40 9.77 35.00
CA GLN A 808 0.94 11.01 35.55
C GLN A 808 0.25 12.24 34.94
N PRO A 809 0.01 13.31 35.72
CA PRO A 809 -0.71 14.49 35.23
C PRO A 809 -0.09 15.14 33.98
N GLU A 810 1.23 15.07 33.84
CA GLU A 810 1.98 15.58 32.69
C GLU A 810 1.79 14.76 31.41
N HIS A 811 1.35 13.49 31.52
CA HIS A 811 1.11 12.59 30.39
C HIS A 811 -0.35 12.49 29.96
N ASN A 812 -1.29 13.13 30.68
CA ASN A 812 -2.72 13.06 30.36
C ASN A 812 -3.02 13.50 28.92
N LEU A 813 -2.43 14.63 28.48
CA LEU A 813 -2.64 15.13 27.12
C LEU A 813 -2.04 14.18 26.08
N LEU A 814 -0.85 13.62 26.37
CA LEU A 814 -0.20 12.62 25.54
C LEU A 814 -1.08 11.39 25.35
N ALA A 815 -1.62 10.86 26.45
CA ALA A 815 -2.51 9.69 26.45
C ALA A 815 -3.76 9.94 25.60
N GLU A 816 -4.41 11.11 25.75
CA GLU A 816 -5.56 11.48 24.93
C GLU A 816 -5.23 11.56 23.43
N THR A 817 -4.10 12.19 23.07
CA THR A 817 -3.69 12.27 21.66
C THR A 817 -3.30 10.92 21.08
N PHE A 818 -2.59 10.10 21.86
CA PHE A 818 -2.20 8.75 21.48
C PHE A 818 -3.43 7.87 21.22
N GLU A 819 -4.43 7.89 22.11
CA GLU A 819 -5.67 7.12 21.93
C GLU A 819 -6.44 7.54 20.67
N ARG A 820 -6.47 8.85 20.34
CA ARG A 820 -7.10 9.33 19.10
C ARG A 820 -6.34 8.86 17.86
N PHE A 821 -5.00 8.88 17.90
CA PHE A 821 -4.16 8.38 16.81
C PHE A 821 -4.35 6.88 16.63
N TRP A 822 -4.19 6.10 17.70
CA TRP A 822 -4.23 4.64 17.67
C TRP A 822 -5.58 4.09 17.18
N LYS A 823 -6.71 4.67 17.62
CA LYS A 823 -8.05 4.27 17.17
C LYS A 823 -8.26 4.48 15.67
N ARG A 824 -7.73 5.56 15.10
CA ARG A 824 -7.79 5.82 13.65
C ARG A 824 -6.96 4.79 12.87
N THR A 825 -5.83 4.37 13.42
CA THR A 825 -4.96 3.37 12.79
C THR A 825 -5.54 1.95 12.87
N THR A 826 -6.30 1.60 13.92
CA THR A 826 -6.91 0.27 14.07
C THR A 826 -8.27 0.12 13.37
N SER A 827 -9.03 1.20 13.20
CA SER A 827 -10.34 1.15 12.50
C SER A 827 -10.24 0.78 11.02
N ASP A 828 -9.08 0.99 10.39
CA ASP A 828 -8.82 0.62 8.99
C ASP A 828 -8.30 -0.82 8.81
N VAL A 829 -8.07 -1.53 9.93
CA VAL A 829 -7.51 -2.91 9.95
C VAL A 829 -8.58 -3.95 10.36
N SER A 830 -9.76 -3.50 10.79
CA SER A 830 -10.87 -4.34 11.25
C SER A 830 -11.80 -4.80 10.13
#